data_AF-A0A668T298-F1
#
_entry.id   AF-A0A668T298-F1
#
_cell.length_a   1.000
_cell.length_b   1.000
_cell.length_c   1.000
_cell.angle_alpha   90.00
_cell.angle_beta   90.00
_cell.angle_gamma   90.00
#
_symmetry.space_group_name_H-M   'P 1'
#
loop_
_entity.id
_entity.type
_entity.pdbx_description
1 polymer ?
#
loop_
_entity_poly.entity_id
_entity_poly.type
_entity_poly.pdbx_seq_one_letter_code
_entity_poly.pdbx_strand_id
1 'polypeptide(L)'
;MQDDARYLKRKVTVGGLDVHPTEKALVVHYEVEASILGESGGHMLGERKEGQKIIRMKSLSPSTDVGALAKKVLEECKMIPASRLPQVEQLLYYLQNRKSSPVESKVEKKEKRTVKPKELTPFEGIELNEEASITRVDEYIELLYEGIPEKIRGSALILQLARNPDNLEELLHNETALGALARVLREDWKQSVDLATIIIYIFFCFSSFSQFHGVVSHYKIGALCMSVVEHELKRYDAWREELRKKNKACESAPENGSLRRDQDKALRKYHGLLAKQEQLLRVSLYLLLNLAEDTRTELKMRNKNIVGLLVKVLERDDEELLVLVVSFLKKLSIFLENKNDMAEVDTVERLARLVPCKHEDLLNLTLRLLLNLSFDSGLRAKMVEVGLLPKLTALLGDENNRQMAMRILYHISMDDRFKGMFVYTDCIPQLMQMLYEHGEEEIETELISICINLAANKKNAQLMCEGDGLKMLMKRALKMKDCLLMKMIRNISQHDGQTKSLFIDYVGDLAAEIKAEEEEEWVLECLGTLANLTIPDLDWELVLKEYNLVPYLKDRLKPGSAEDDLILEVVIMIGTVSMDDACAVMLAKSGIIPALIELLNAQQEDDEFVCQIVYVFYQMVFHQATRDVIIKDTQAPAYLIDLMHDKNAEIRKVCDNTLDIIAEYDEEWGRKIQSEKFRFHNNQWLEMVESRQADESEPYLYDNDNDRTDLFYSADGITPGDGSVSPDFFSDLQPQNGDSHHAGDACDVFDQTSSSPARPATAYGFRPDEQPFYQYS
;
A
#
# COMPACT_ATOMS: atom_id res chain seq x y z
N MET A 1 -50.13 27.37 -47.75
CA MET A 1 -49.98 28.68 -47.10
C MET A 1 -48.79 29.36 -47.78
N GLN A 2 -49.01 30.24 -48.76
CA GLN A 2 -47.90 30.79 -49.57
C GLN A 2 -48.00 32.31 -49.85
N ASP A 3 -48.98 33.01 -49.27
CA ASP A 3 -49.20 34.46 -49.47
C ASP A 3 -48.96 35.35 -48.23
N ASP A 4 -48.77 34.79 -47.02
CA ASP A 4 -48.61 35.57 -45.78
C ASP A 4 -47.25 36.30 -45.66
N ALA A 5 -46.31 36.07 -46.59
CA ALA A 5 -44.92 36.53 -46.48
C ALA A 5 -44.70 38.03 -46.77
N ARG A 6 -45.73 38.80 -47.14
CA ARG A 6 -45.56 40.21 -47.61
C ARG A 6 -45.55 41.28 -46.53
N TYR A 7 -45.84 40.94 -45.27
CA TYR A 7 -46.07 41.95 -44.21
C TYR A 7 -45.11 41.87 -43.00
N LEU A 8 -44.14 40.95 -42.98
CA LEU A 8 -43.20 40.79 -41.86
C LEU A 8 -41.88 41.53 -42.09
N LYS A 9 -41.63 42.60 -41.33
CA LYS A 9 -40.35 43.33 -41.32
C LYS A 9 -39.53 42.97 -40.08
N ARG A 10 -38.53 42.11 -40.27
CA ARG A 10 -37.52 41.74 -39.26
C ARG A 10 -36.39 42.76 -39.24
N LYS A 11 -36.19 43.43 -38.11
CA LYS A 11 -35.06 44.32 -37.84
C LYS A 11 -34.16 43.62 -36.81
N VAL A 12 -32.85 43.65 -37.00
CA VAL A 12 -31.90 43.14 -35.99
C VAL A 12 -30.98 44.28 -35.59
N THR A 13 -30.89 44.50 -34.28
CA THR A 13 -30.05 45.54 -33.66
C THR A 13 -28.93 44.83 -32.91
N VAL A 14 -27.67 45.19 -33.14
CA VAL A 14 -26.53 44.57 -32.44
C VAL A 14 -26.19 45.32 -31.16
N GLY A 15 -26.27 44.61 -30.03
CA GLY A 15 -25.99 45.06 -28.68
C GLY A 15 -24.50 44.97 -28.35
N GLY A 16 -24.15 44.41 -27.19
CA GLY A 16 -22.78 44.21 -26.73
C GLY A 16 -21.91 43.34 -27.65
N LEU A 17 -20.60 43.53 -27.57
CA LEU A 17 -19.58 42.74 -28.26
C LEU A 17 -18.45 42.47 -27.27
N ASP A 18 -18.30 41.21 -26.88
CA ASP A 18 -17.45 40.80 -25.76
C ASP A 18 -16.58 39.59 -26.14
N VAL A 19 -15.69 39.16 -25.23
CA VAL A 19 -14.82 37.99 -25.40
C VAL A 19 -15.32 36.83 -24.56
N HIS A 20 -15.23 35.60 -25.09
CA HIS A 20 -15.67 34.42 -24.36
C HIS A 20 -14.81 34.20 -23.10
N PRO A 21 -15.40 33.87 -21.94
CA PRO A 21 -14.66 33.77 -20.68
C PRO A 21 -13.58 32.68 -20.69
N THR A 22 -13.70 31.64 -21.52
CA THR A 22 -12.75 30.51 -21.58
C THR A 22 -12.21 30.18 -22.97
N GLU A 23 -12.85 30.64 -24.04
CA GLU A 23 -12.49 30.26 -25.42
C GLU A 23 -11.84 31.43 -26.17
N LYS A 24 -11.09 31.14 -27.24
CA LYS A 24 -10.67 32.16 -28.23
C LYS A 24 -11.83 32.51 -29.17
N ALA A 25 -12.87 33.14 -28.62
CA ALA A 25 -14.09 33.47 -29.34
C ALA A 25 -14.64 34.85 -28.94
N LEU A 26 -15.36 35.49 -29.87
CA LEU A 26 -16.13 36.72 -29.63
C LEU A 26 -17.60 36.39 -29.40
N VAL A 27 -18.25 37.08 -28.47
CA VAL A 27 -19.69 36.97 -28.21
C VAL A 27 -20.38 38.22 -28.73
N VAL A 28 -21.28 38.07 -29.70
CA VAL A 28 -22.11 39.14 -30.24
C VAL A 28 -23.51 39.05 -29.64
N HIS A 29 -23.89 40.04 -28.83
CA HIS A 29 -25.26 40.17 -28.35
C HIS A 29 -26.10 40.88 -29.41
N TYR A 30 -27.31 40.42 -29.69
CA TYR A 30 -28.21 41.04 -30.66
C TYR A 30 -29.68 40.90 -30.26
N GLU A 31 -30.48 41.87 -30.64
CA GLU A 31 -31.93 41.92 -30.41
C GLU A 31 -32.64 41.83 -31.75
N VAL A 32 -33.57 40.89 -31.90
CA VAL A 32 -34.41 40.72 -33.08
C VAL A 32 -35.79 41.31 -32.78
N GLU A 33 -36.19 42.32 -33.53
CA GLU A 33 -37.51 42.93 -33.52
C GLU A 33 -38.26 42.50 -34.79
N ALA A 34 -39.31 41.67 -34.63
CA ALA A 34 -40.18 41.25 -35.72
C ALA A 34 -41.46 42.09 -35.69
N SER A 35 -41.74 42.87 -36.74
CA SER A 35 -42.92 43.73 -36.83
C SER A 35 -43.82 43.33 -37.98
N ILE A 36 -45.14 43.29 -37.74
CA ILE A 36 -46.15 43.03 -38.77
C ILE A 36 -46.75 44.36 -39.22
N LEU A 37 -46.83 44.56 -40.54
CA LEU A 37 -47.41 45.75 -41.16
C LEU A 37 -48.89 45.49 -41.50
N GLY A 38 -49.79 46.35 -41.02
CA GLY A 38 -51.19 46.33 -41.49
C GLY A 38 -51.32 46.94 -42.89
N GLU A 39 -52.40 46.60 -43.62
CA GLU A 39 -52.64 47.02 -45.02
C GLU A 39 -52.70 48.55 -45.23
N SER A 40 -52.86 49.33 -44.16
CA SER A 40 -52.85 50.81 -44.18
C SER A 40 -51.52 51.44 -43.72
N GLY A 41 -50.45 50.66 -43.56
CA GLY A 41 -49.11 51.15 -43.21
C GLY A 41 -48.89 51.49 -41.73
N GLY A 42 -49.86 51.24 -40.86
CA GLY A 42 -49.70 51.31 -39.40
C GLY A 42 -48.97 50.08 -38.85
N HIS A 43 -48.05 50.31 -37.91
CA HIS A 43 -47.39 49.23 -37.16
C HIS A 43 -48.36 48.60 -36.15
N MET A 44 -48.55 47.28 -36.18
CA MET A 44 -49.26 46.56 -35.12
C MET A 44 -48.44 45.36 -34.64
N LEU A 45 -48.11 45.39 -33.34
CA LEU A 45 -47.36 44.40 -32.56
C LEU A 45 -45.95 44.08 -33.09
N GLY A 46 -44.96 44.34 -32.23
CA GLY A 46 -43.57 43.97 -32.44
C GLY A 46 -43.09 43.11 -31.28
N GLU A 47 -42.70 41.87 -31.56
CA GLU A 47 -42.08 40.99 -30.57
C GLU A 47 -40.56 41.16 -30.62
N ARG A 48 -39.94 41.33 -29.45
CA ARG A 48 -38.50 41.55 -29.30
C ARG A 48 -37.88 40.37 -28.58
N LYS A 49 -36.84 39.79 -29.17
CA LYS A 49 -36.12 38.65 -28.61
C LYS A 49 -34.62 38.89 -28.65
N GLU A 50 -34.00 38.87 -27.48
CA GLU A 50 -32.55 38.91 -27.34
C GLU A 50 -31.92 37.55 -27.66
N GLY A 51 -30.70 37.58 -28.19
CA GLY A 51 -29.93 36.40 -28.54
C GLY A 51 -28.43 36.70 -28.54
N GLN A 52 -27.64 35.64 -28.51
CA GLN A 52 -26.18 35.71 -28.54
C GLN A 52 -25.65 34.88 -29.71
N LYS A 53 -24.57 35.32 -30.34
CA LYS A 53 -23.85 34.58 -31.38
C LYS A 53 -22.37 34.53 -31.03
N ILE A 54 -21.85 33.32 -30.84
CA ILE A 54 -20.43 33.08 -30.57
C ILE A 54 -19.70 32.91 -31.91
N ILE A 55 -18.58 33.62 -32.08
CA ILE A 55 -17.69 33.53 -33.24
C ILE A 55 -16.34 32.99 -32.77
N ARG A 56 -16.08 31.69 -33.03
CA ARG A 56 -14.85 31.00 -32.62
C ARG A 56 -13.69 31.26 -33.60
N MET A 57 -12.53 31.64 -33.09
CA MET A 57 -11.34 31.96 -33.90
C MET A 57 -10.45 30.72 -34.09
N LYS A 58 -10.72 29.94 -35.14
CA LYS A 58 -9.99 28.68 -35.46
C LYS A 58 -8.47 28.82 -35.68
N SER A 59 -7.91 30.04 -35.76
CA SER A 59 -6.51 30.27 -36.17
C SER A 59 -5.83 31.45 -35.46
N LEU A 60 -6.23 31.75 -34.21
CA LEU A 60 -5.65 32.88 -33.45
C LEU A 60 -4.38 32.46 -32.70
N SER A 61 -3.23 32.67 -33.34
CA SER A 61 -1.87 32.44 -32.83
C SER A 61 -1.17 33.79 -32.56
N PRO A 62 0.00 33.81 -31.88
CA PRO A 62 0.77 35.04 -31.66
C PRO A 62 1.30 35.72 -32.95
N SER A 63 1.26 35.04 -34.10
CA SER A 63 1.70 35.55 -35.40
C SER A 63 0.56 35.94 -36.34
N THR A 64 -0.70 35.77 -35.92
CA THR A 64 -1.87 36.12 -36.74
C THR A 64 -2.04 37.64 -36.85
N ASP A 65 -2.20 38.16 -38.09
CA ASP A 65 -2.56 39.54 -38.34
C ASP A 65 -4.01 39.81 -37.87
N VAL A 66 -4.13 40.56 -36.77
CA VAL A 66 -5.40 40.92 -36.14
C VAL A 66 -6.26 41.82 -37.03
N GLY A 67 -5.67 42.73 -37.82
CA GLY A 67 -6.41 43.64 -38.68
C GLY A 67 -6.99 42.94 -39.91
N ALA A 68 -6.24 42.00 -40.49
CA ALA A 68 -6.77 41.12 -41.53
C ALA A 68 -7.87 40.19 -40.99
N LEU A 69 -7.68 39.60 -39.81
CA LEU A 69 -8.69 38.73 -39.19
C LEU A 69 -9.97 39.49 -38.82
N ALA A 70 -9.87 40.69 -38.27
CA ALA A 70 -11.05 41.50 -37.91
C ALA A 70 -11.90 41.84 -39.14
N LYS A 71 -11.28 42.22 -40.27
CA LYS A 71 -11.99 42.46 -41.54
C LYS A 71 -12.70 41.20 -42.02
N LYS A 72 -12.03 40.04 -41.99
CA LYS A 72 -12.64 38.75 -42.33
C LYS A 72 -13.83 38.40 -41.42
N VAL A 73 -13.73 38.66 -40.11
CA VAL A 73 -14.85 38.48 -39.15
C VAL A 73 -16.04 39.38 -39.48
N LEU A 74 -15.82 40.60 -39.97
CA LEU A 74 -16.89 41.48 -40.45
C LEU A 74 -17.51 41.01 -41.78
N GLU A 75 -16.71 40.49 -42.71
CA GLU A 75 -17.19 39.92 -43.98
C GLU A 75 -18.06 38.67 -43.77
N GLU A 76 -17.65 37.77 -42.87
CA GLU A 76 -18.38 36.55 -42.53
C GLU A 76 -19.56 36.82 -41.57
N CYS A 77 -19.48 37.84 -40.70
CA CYS A 77 -20.54 38.18 -39.74
C CYS A 77 -21.19 39.55 -40.04
N LYS A 78 -22.05 39.57 -41.06
CA LYS A 78 -22.89 40.71 -41.51
C LYS A 78 -23.78 41.36 -40.43
N MET A 79 -23.78 40.83 -39.21
CA MET A 79 -24.46 41.44 -38.07
C MET A 79 -23.66 42.62 -37.50
N ILE A 80 -22.32 42.50 -37.45
CA ILE A 80 -21.46 43.51 -36.84
C ILE A 80 -21.33 44.71 -37.81
N PRO A 81 -21.71 45.93 -37.41
CA PRO A 81 -21.58 47.10 -38.28
C PRO A 81 -20.11 47.42 -38.59
N ALA A 82 -19.83 47.88 -39.82
CA ALA A 82 -18.48 48.26 -40.24
C ALA A 82 -17.82 49.35 -39.36
N SER A 83 -18.63 50.19 -38.70
CA SER A 83 -18.16 51.18 -37.72
C SER A 83 -17.56 50.59 -36.44
N ARG A 84 -17.75 49.29 -36.17
CA ARG A 84 -17.18 48.60 -35.00
C ARG A 84 -15.91 47.79 -35.30
N LEU A 85 -15.33 47.91 -36.50
CA LEU A 85 -14.07 47.25 -36.85
C LEU A 85 -12.94 47.47 -35.81
N PRO A 86 -12.69 48.69 -35.28
CA PRO A 86 -11.64 48.91 -34.28
C PRO A 86 -11.90 48.17 -32.95
N GLN A 87 -13.17 47.99 -32.58
CA GLN A 87 -13.56 47.24 -31.38
C GLN A 87 -13.28 45.74 -31.57
N VAL A 88 -13.58 45.19 -32.76
CA VAL A 88 -13.27 43.80 -33.10
C VAL A 88 -11.75 43.56 -33.11
N GLU A 89 -10.96 44.48 -33.69
CA GLU A 89 -9.50 44.42 -33.65
C GLU A 89 -8.96 44.42 -32.21
N GLN A 90 -9.47 45.29 -31.33
CA GLN A 90 -9.06 45.35 -29.93
C GLN A 90 -9.37 44.06 -29.14
N LEU A 91 -10.56 43.48 -29.32
CA LEU A 91 -10.95 42.24 -28.63
C LEU A 91 -10.18 41.02 -29.16
N LEU A 92 -9.88 40.97 -30.46
CA LEU A 92 -9.02 39.93 -31.05
C LEU A 92 -7.57 40.05 -30.56
N TYR A 93 -7.04 41.26 -30.44
CA TYR A 93 -5.71 41.50 -29.86
C TYR A 93 -5.64 41.10 -28.37
N TYR A 94 -6.71 41.34 -27.61
CA TYR A 94 -6.84 40.85 -26.24
C TYR A 94 -6.85 39.31 -26.19
N LEU A 95 -7.66 38.64 -27.01
CA LEU A 95 -7.69 37.18 -27.10
C LEU A 95 -6.37 36.55 -27.59
N GLN A 96 -5.59 37.27 -28.39
CA GLN A 96 -4.28 36.83 -28.87
C GLN A 96 -3.23 36.83 -27.74
N ASN A 97 -3.27 37.86 -26.88
CA ASN A 97 -2.30 38.08 -25.81
C ASN A 97 -2.75 37.56 -24.43
N ARG A 98 -3.95 36.99 -24.34
CA ARG A 98 -4.49 36.40 -23.11
C ARG A 98 -3.68 35.17 -22.70
N LYS A 99 -2.82 35.32 -21.69
CA LYS A 99 -2.20 34.20 -21.00
C LYS A 99 -3.28 33.32 -20.36
N SER A 100 -3.17 32.01 -20.52
CA SER A 100 -4.00 31.02 -19.82
C SER A 100 -3.66 31.03 -18.33
N SER A 101 -4.33 31.87 -17.55
CA SER A 101 -4.13 31.95 -16.11
C SER A 101 -5.11 31.03 -15.38
N PRO A 102 -4.63 30.13 -14.50
CA PRO A 102 -5.50 29.37 -13.61
C PRO A 102 -5.86 30.23 -12.40
N VAL A 103 -7.14 30.61 -12.25
CA VAL A 103 -7.68 31.14 -11.00
C VAL A 103 -9.12 30.69 -10.83
N GLU A 104 -9.34 29.75 -9.92
CA GLU A 104 -10.30 29.92 -8.84
C GLU A 104 -9.79 29.12 -7.63
N SER A 105 -9.91 29.68 -6.42
CA SER A 105 -9.24 29.15 -5.23
C SER A 105 -10.09 29.33 -3.99
N LYS A 106 -10.44 28.21 -3.35
CA LYS A 106 -11.07 28.08 -2.02
C LYS A 106 -12.51 28.66 -1.95
N VAL A 107 -13.51 28.01 -1.38
CA VAL A 107 -13.54 26.96 -0.34
C VAL A 107 -14.70 25.99 -0.62
N GLU A 108 -14.43 24.70 -0.80
CA GLU A 108 -15.44 23.64 -0.59
C GLU A 108 -14.81 22.43 0.12
N LYS A 109 -15.61 21.75 0.93
CA LYS A 109 -15.18 20.64 1.79
C LYS A 109 -14.77 19.43 0.94
N LYS A 110 -13.78 18.67 1.41
CA LYS A 110 -13.39 17.36 0.86
C LYS A 110 -14.50 16.32 1.10
N GLU A 111 -15.54 16.33 0.27
CA GLU A 111 -16.39 15.15 0.07
C GLU A 111 -15.79 14.24 -1.02
N LYS A 112 -16.11 12.94 -0.95
CA LYS A 112 -15.53 11.88 -1.77
C LYS A 112 -15.81 12.10 -3.27
N ARG A 113 -14.98 12.88 -3.97
CA ARG A 113 -14.98 12.93 -5.44
C ARG A 113 -14.51 11.58 -5.99
N THR A 114 -15.46 10.74 -6.36
CA THR A 114 -15.28 9.80 -7.47
C THR A 114 -14.77 10.57 -8.68
N VAL A 115 -13.80 10.00 -9.39
CA VAL A 115 -13.21 10.61 -10.58
C VAL A 115 -14.28 10.61 -11.67
N LYS A 116 -15.04 11.70 -11.79
CA LYS A 116 -15.83 11.96 -12.99
C LYS A 116 -14.87 12.04 -14.18
N PRO A 117 -15.19 11.48 -15.35
CA PRO A 117 -14.33 11.59 -16.51
C PRO A 117 -14.04 13.06 -16.80
N LYS A 118 -12.75 13.45 -16.81
CA LYS A 118 -12.33 14.63 -17.57
C LYS A 118 -12.84 14.40 -19.00
N GLU A 119 -13.46 15.41 -19.59
CA GLU A 119 -13.89 15.32 -20.99
C GLU A 119 -12.68 14.90 -21.84
N LEU A 120 -12.78 13.74 -22.49
CA LEU A 120 -11.75 13.30 -23.41
C LEU A 120 -11.53 14.41 -24.42
N THR A 121 -10.31 14.96 -24.45
CA THR A 121 -9.94 16.05 -25.37
C THR A 121 -10.50 15.75 -26.76
N PRO A 122 -11.34 16.63 -27.33
CA PRO A 122 -12.06 16.35 -28.56
C PRO A 122 -11.09 15.86 -29.63
N PHE A 123 -11.39 14.71 -30.24
CA PHE A 123 -10.51 14.04 -31.21
C PHE A 123 -9.99 15.03 -32.28
N GLU A 124 -8.74 15.50 -32.11
CA GLU A 124 -8.05 16.39 -33.04
C GLU A 124 -7.63 15.58 -34.28
N GLY A 125 -8.52 15.48 -35.27
CA GLY A 125 -8.20 14.80 -36.52
C GLY A 125 -9.36 14.62 -37.49
N ILE A 126 -10.60 14.61 -37.02
CA ILE A 126 -11.81 14.52 -37.87
C ILE A 126 -12.84 15.56 -37.43
N GLU A 127 -12.51 16.85 -37.63
CA GLU A 127 -13.54 17.86 -37.88
C GLU A 127 -13.96 17.74 -39.35
N LEU A 128 -15.07 17.05 -39.62
CA LEU A 128 -15.75 17.18 -40.90
C LEU A 128 -16.35 18.60 -40.98
N ASN A 129 -16.23 19.24 -42.14
CA ASN A 129 -16.91 20.53 -42.42
C ASN A 129 -18.43 20.36 -42.64
N GLU A 130 -18.97 19.17 -42.44
CA GLU A 130 -20.39 18.81 -42.56
C GLU A 130 -20.94 18.53 -41.16
N GLU A 131 -22.06 19.16 -40.82
CA GLU A 131 -22.81 18.91 -39.58
C GLU A 131 -23.73 17.69 -39.77
N ALA A 132 -23.57 16.67 -38.93
CA ALA A 132 -24.42 15.49 -38.96
C ALA A 132 -25.83 15.79 -38.43
N SER A 133 -26.84 15.15 -39.03
CA SER A 133 -28.24 15.24 -38.61
C SER A 133 -28.81 13.86 -38.31
N ILE A 134 -29.50 13.71 -37.18
CA ILE A 134 -30.07 12.43 -36.75
C ILE A 134 -31.08 11.87 -37.76
N THR A 135 -31.77 12.73 -38.50
CA THR A 135 -32.71 12.36 -39.56
C THR A 135 -32.06 11.81 -40.83
N ARG A 136 -30.72 11.83 -40.95
CA ARG A 136 -29.95 11.35 -42.11
C ARG A 136 -29.09 10.13 -41.79
N VAL A 137 -29.35 9.43 -40.67
CA VAL A 137 -28.56 8.26 -40.26
C VAL A 137 -28.53 7.17 -41.34
N ASP A 138 -29.62 6.94 -42.08
CA ASP A 138 -29.64 5.93 -43.15
C ASP A 138 -28.61 6.22 -44.26
N GLU A 139 -28.45 7.49 -44.66
CA GLU A 139 -27.40 7.90 -45.61
C GLU A 139 -25.98 7.65 -45.05
N TYR A 140 -25.81 7.74 -43.73
CA TYR A 140 -24.54 7.46 -43.06
C TYR A 140 -24.29 5.94 -42.94
N ILE A 141 -25.34 5.13 -42.86
CA ILE A 141 -25.28 3.66 -42.90
C ILE A 141 -24.84 3.17 -44.28
N GLU A 142 -25.35 3.75 -45.37
CA GLU A 142 -24.96 3.37 -46.75
C GLU A 142 -23.43 3.47 -46.94
N LEU A 143 -22.81 4.53 -46.44
CA LEU A 143 -21.35 4.73 -46.46
C LEU A 143 -20.55 3.62 -45.71
N LEU A 144 -21.18 2.84 -44.82
CA LEU A 144 -20.54 1.72 -44.10
C LEU A 144 -20.41 0.44 -44.93
N TYR A 145 -20.99 0.40 -46.13
CA TYR A 145 -20.87 -0.71 -47.09
C TYR A 145 -19.81 -0.47 -48.18
N GLU A 146 -19.34 0.77 -48.31
CA GLU A 146 -18.40 1.23 -49.33
C GLU A 146 -16.92 1.01 -48.93
N GLY A 147 -16.01 1.76 -49.56
CA GLY A 147 -14.57 1.74 -49.27
C GLY A 147 -14.20 2.25 -47.87
N ILE A 148 -12.92 2.09 -47.49
CA ILE A 148 -12.40 2.57 -46.20
C ILE A 148 -12.55 4.09 -46.02
N PRO A 149 -12.30 4.96 -47.02
CA PRO A 149 -12.55 6.40 -46.89
C PRO A 149 -14.01 6.75 -46.60
N GLU A 150 -14.94 6.08 -47.27
CA GLU A 150 -16.38 6.25 -47.13
C GLU A 150 -16.85 5.76 -45.76
N LYS A 151 -16.39 4.57 -45.33
CA LYS A 151 -16.63 4.02 -43.98
C LYS A 151 -16.14 4.96 -42.88
N ILE A 152 -14.97 5.59 -43.05
CA ILE A 152 -14.45 6.61 -42.12
C ILE A 152 -15.39 7.81 -42.07
N ARG A 153 -15.85 8.33 -43.22
CA ARG A 153 -16.78 9.47 -43.27
C ARG A 153 -18.13 9.14 -42.62
N GLY A 154 -18.76 8.01 -42.97
CA GLY A 154 -20.04 7.58 -42.40
C GLY A 154 -19.95 7.36 -40.89
N SER A 155 -18.92 6.65 -40.43
CA SER A 155 -18.68 6.46 -38.98
C SER A 155 -18.45 7.80 -38.27
N ALA A 156 -17.74 8.74 -38.88
CA ALA A 156 -17.47 10.05 -38.27
C ALA A 156 -18.72 10.93 -38.15
N LEU A 157 -19.64 10.87 -39.11
CA LEU A 157 -20.94 11.53 -39.02
C LEU A 157 -21.80 10.93 -37.90
N ILE A 158 -21.83 9.60 -37.77
CA ILE A 158 -22.53 8.94 -36.65
C ILE A 158 -21.85 9.28 -35.30
N LEU A 159 -20.52 9.43 -35.26
CA LEU A 159 -19.80 9.88 -34.06
C LEU A 159 -20.15 11.32 -33.65
N GLN A 160 -20.34 12.24 -34.59
CA GLN A 160 -20.84 13.58 -34.26
C GLN A 160 -22.19 13.51 -33.55
N LEU A 161 -23.10 12.63 -34.01
CA LEU A 161 -24.40 12.43 -33.37
C LEU A 161 -24.25 11.82 -31.98
N ALA A 162 -23.48 10.73 -31.84
CA ALA A 162 -23.29 10.01 -30.58
C ALA A 162 -22.55 10.81 -29.49
N ARG A 163 -21.87 11.90 -29.86
CA ARG A 163 -21.27 12.84 -28.89
C ARG A 163 -22.29 13.69 -28.15
N ASN A 164 -23.51 13.87 -28.68
CA ASN A 164 -24.59 14.49 -27.93
C ASN A 164 -25.36 13.40 -27.16
N PRO A 165 -25.41 13.43 -25.81
CA PRO A 165 -26.15 12.45 -25.02
C PRO A 165 -27.62 12.32 -25.43
N ASP A 166 -28.28 13.42 -25.81
CA ASP A 166 -29.70 13.41 -26.22
C ASP A 166 -29.96 12.50 -27.43
N ASN A 167 -28.98 12.37 -28.33
CA ASN A 167 -29.10 11.53 -29.53
C ASN A 167 -28.88 10.04 -29.24
N LEU A 168 -28.33 9.66 -28.08
CA LEU A 168 -27.98 8.26 -27.78
C LEU A 168 -29.22 7.37 -27.68
N GLU A 169 -30.35 7.89 -27.19
CA GLU A 169 -31.60 7.13 -27.15
C GLU A 169 -32.18 6.91 -28.57
N GLU A 170 -32.07 7.87 -29.48
CA GLU A 170 -32.53 7.69 -30.86
C GLU A 170 -31.60 6.72 -31.63
N LEU A 171 -30.28 6.86 -31.47
CA LEU A 171 -29.28 5.96 -32.04
C LEU A 171 -29.40 4.52 -31.48
N LEU A 172 -29.85 4.34 -30.23
CA LEU A 172 -30.12 3.04 -29.63
C LEU A 172 -31.22 2.27 -30.38
N HIS A 173 -32.29 2.96 -30.78
CA HIS A 173 -33.38 2.35 -31.53
C HIS A 173 -33.00 2.02 -32.99
N ASN A 174 -31.88 2.57 -33.50
CA ASN A 174 -31.36 2.27 -34.83
C ASN A 174 -30.41 1.04 -34.79
N GLU A 175 -31.01 -0.15 -34.58
CA GLU A 175 -30.26 -1.42 -34.53
C GLU A 175 -29.46 -1.70 -35.82
N THR A 176 -29.91 -1.17 -36.96
CA THR A 176 -29.22 -1.27 -38.25
C THR A 176 -27.90 -0.49 -38.27
N ALA A 177 -27.86 0.74 -37.74
CA ALA A 177 -26.62 1.50 -37.58
C ALA A 177 -25.64 0.80 -36.65
N LEU A 178 -26.09 0.39 -35.46
CA LEU A 178 -25.25 -0.28 -34.46
C LEU A 178 -24.74 -1.64 -34.97
N GLY A 179 -25.59 -2.40 -35.67
CA GLY A 179 -25.22 -3.65 -36.34
C GLY A 179 -24.20 -3.46 -37.46
N ALA A 180 -24.37 -2.44 -38.31
CA ALA A 180 -23.43 -2.11 -39.37
C ALA A 180 -22.06 -1.67 -38.81
N LEU A 181 -22.05 -0.80 -37.79
CA LEU A 181 -20.83 -0.38 -37.09
C LEU A 181 -20.11 -1.58 -36.42
N ALA A 182 -20.85 -2.45 -35.73
CA ALA A 182 -20.30 -3.65 -35.11
C ALA A 182 -19.73 -4.67 -36.13
N ARG A 183 -20.33 -4.75 -37.32
CA ARG A 183 -19.81 -5.53 -38.46
C ARG A 183 -18.51 -4.94 -38.99
N VAL A 184 -18.50 -3.64 -39.32
CA VAL A 184 -17.30 -2.94 -39.84
C VAL A 184 -16.15 -3.01 -38.83
N LEU A 185 -16.40 -2.82 -37.53
CA LEU A 185 -15.38 -2.99 -36.50
C LEU A 185 -14.87 -4.44 -36.39
N ARG A 186 -15.64 -5.45 -36.80
CA ARG A 186 -15.20 -6.86 -36.80
C ARG A 186 -14.35 -7.21 -38.01
N GLU A 187 -14.68 -6.64 -39.16
CA GLU A 187 -14.08 -6.97 -40.47
C GLU A 187 -12.87 -6.09 -40.81
N ASP A 188 -12.97 -4.77 -40.59
CA ASP A 188 -12.05 -3.79 -41.18
C ASP A 188 -11.06 -3.12 -40.19
N TRP A 189 -11.19 -3.37 -38.89
CA TRP A 189 -10.37 -2.69 -37.86
C TRP A 189 -8.85 -2.81 -38.03
N LYS A 190 -8.36 -3.92 -38.60
CA LYS A 190 -6.93 -4.12 -38.90
C LYS A 190 -6.45 -3.27 -40.07
N GLN A 191 -7.34 -2.84 -40.95
CA GLN A 191 -7.03 -2.08 -42.16
C GLN A 191 -6.85 -0.59 -41.85
N SER A 192 -7.63 -0.05 -40.90
CA SER A 192 -7.57 1.37 -40.51
C SER A 192 -7.74 1.58 -39.00
N VAL A 193 -6.67 2.07 -38.38
CA VAL A 193 -6.63 2.52 -36.97
C VAL A 193 -7.62 3.67 -36.75
N ASP A 194 -7.75 4.58 -37.72
CA ASP A 194 -8.66 5.72 -37.64
C ASP A 194 -10.12 5.22 -37.61
N LEU A 195 -10.48 4.28 -38.50
CA LEU A 195 -11.82 3.68 -38.54
C LEU A 195 -12.16 2.94 -37.24
N ALA A 196 -11.23 2.12 -36.74
CA ALA A 196 -11.40 1.42 -35.46
C ALA A 196 -11.60 2.41 -34.31
N THR A 197 -10.83 3.51 -34.27
CA THR A 197 -10.93 4.53 -33.24
C THR A 197 -12.29 5.22 -33.24
N ILE A 198 -12.80 5.62 -34.42
CA ILE A 198 -14.11 6.27 -34.55
C ILE A 198 -15.23 5.36 -34.06
N ILE A 199 -15.25 4.09 -34.49
CA ILE A 199 -16.33 3.16 -34.13
C ILE A 199 -16.27 2.82 -32.64
N ILE A 200 -15.08 2.60 -32.07
CA ILE A 200 -14.93 2.39 -30.63
C ILE A 200 -15.32 3.67 -29.85
N TYR A 201 -15.09 4.87 -30.39
CA TYR A 201 -15.58 6.12 -29.77
C TYR A 201 -17.11 6.16 -29.71
N ILE A 202 -17.82 5.78 -30.78
CA ILE A 202 -19.30 5.70 -30.75
C ILE A 202 -19.77 4.80 -29.60
N PHE A 203 -19.21 3.60 -29.47
CA PHE A 203 -19.58 2.70 -28.37
C PHE A 203 -19.05 3.15 -27.00
N PHE A 204 -18.00 3.97 -26.95
CA PHE A 204 -17.56 4.63 -25.72
C PHE A 204 -18.58 5.67 -25.23
N CYS A 205 -19.17 6.47 -26.13
CA CYS A 205 -20.26 7.39 -25.80
C CYS A 205 -21.44 6.64 -25.17
N PHE A 206 -21.85 5.49 -25.73
CA PHE A 206 -22.82 4.61 -25.09
C PHE A 206 -22.32 4.10 -23.72
N SER A 207 -21.09 3.59 -23.63
CA SER A 207 -20.53 3.04 -22.38
C SER A 207 -20.46 4.04 -21.21
N SER A 208 -20.55 5.34 -21.50
CA SER A 208 -20.53 6.41 -20.49
C SER A 208 -21.77 6.42 -19.58
N PHE A 209 -22.81 5.66 -19.93
CA PHE A 209 -24.01 5.46 -19.12
C PHE A 209 -24.27 3.95 -18.93
N SER A 210 -24.37 3.51 -17.68
CA SER A 210 -24.51 2.08 -17.32
C SER A 210 -25.76 1.43 -17.94
N GLN A 211 -26.82 2.21 -18.18
CA GLN A 211 -28.04 1.78 -18.89
C GLN A 211 -27.77 1.26 -20.33
N PHE A 212 -26.73 1.74 -21.00
CA PHE A 212 -26.37 1.31 -22.36
C PHE A 212 -25.29 0.21 -22.39
N HIS A 213 -24.74 -0.24 -21.25
CA HIS A 213 -23.74 -1.32 -21.21
C HIS A 213 -24.26 -2.61 -21.83
N GLY A 214 -25.56 -2.90 -21.69
CA GLY A 214 -26.23 -4.04 -22.33
C GLY A 214 -26.10 -4.02 -23.86
N VAL A 215 -26.08 -2.84 -24.48
CA VAL A 215 -25.96 -2.63 -25.94
C VAL A 215 -24.54 -2.97 -26.39
N VAL A 216 -23.55 -2.42 -25.70
CA VAL A 216 -22.12 -2.66 -25.95
C VAL A 216 -21.77 -4.16 -25.78
N SER A 217 -22.42 -4.82 -24.82
CA SER A 217 -22.34 -6.26 -24.58
C SER A 217 -23.04 -7.09 -25.67
N HIS A 218 -24.25 -6.70 -26.09
CA HIS A 218 -25.05 -7.37 -27.14
C HIS A 218 -24.27 -7.51 -28.46
N TYR A 219 -23.69 -6.41 -28.94
CA TYR A 219 -22.87 -6.39 -30.16
C TYR A 219 -21.44 -6.96 -29.95
N LYS A 220 -21.11 -7.42 -28.74
CA LYS A 220 -19.82 -7.99 -28.32
C LYS A 220 -18.63 -7.01 -28.46
N ILE A 221 -18.90 -5.71 -28.37
CA ILE A 221 -17.90 -4.66 -28.62
C ILE A 221 -16.76 -4.70 -27.61
N GLY A 222 -17.04 -4.90 -26.31
CA GLY A 222 -15.97 -5.06 -25.30
C GLY A 222 -15.02 -6.22 -25.63
N ALA A 223 -15.53 -7.33 -26.17
CA ALA A 223 -14.71 -8.47 -26.58
C ALA A 223 -13.90 -8.21 -27.85
N LEU A 224 -14.39 -7.39 -28.78
CA LEU A 224 -13.64 -6.90 -29.94
C LEU A 224 -12.55 -5.90 -29.52
N CYS A 225 -12.91 -4.97 -28.62
CA CYS A 225 -12.03 -3.94 -28.07
C CYS A 225 -10.78 -4.55 -27.40
N MET A 226 -10.95 -5.60 -26.59
CA MET A 226 -9.83 -6.39 -26.06
C MET A 226 -8.88 -6.91 -27.15
N SER A 227 -9.42 -7.48 -28.23
CA SER A 227 -8.62 -8.00 -29.35
C SER A 227 -7.93 -6.89 -30.17
N VAL A 228 -8.54 -5.71 -30.25
CA VAL A 228 -7.95 -4.52 -30.89
C VAL A 228 -6.74 -4.05 -30.06
N VAL A 229 -6.90 -3.88 -28.74
CA VAL A 229 -5.82 -3.52 -27.81
C VAL A 229 -4.67 -4.52 -27.87
N GLU A 230 -4.96 -5.83 -27.76
CA GLU A 230 -3.94 -6.88 -27.81
C GLU A 230 -3.13 -6.85 -29.12
N HIS A 231 -3.79 -6.67 -30.25
CA HIS A 231 -3.13 -6.62 -31.55
C HIS A 231 -2.28 -5.37 -31.73
N GLU A 232 -2.78 -4.20 -31.31
CA GLU A 232 -2.02 -2.95 -31.41
C GLU A 232 -0.81 -2.95 -30.46
N LEU A 233 -0.89 -3.57 -29.28
CA LEU A 233 0.28 -3.79 -28.43
C LEU A 233 1.30 -4.75 -29.05
N LYS A 234 0.87 -5.79 -29.79
CA LYS A 234 1.79 -6.64 -30.58
C LYS A 234 2.40 -5.90 -31.78
N ARG A 235 1.63 -5.01 -32.41
CA ARG A 235 2.08 -4.15 -33.52
C ARG A 235 3.13 -3.13 -33.06
N TYR A 236 2.97 -2.60 -31.85
CA TYR A 236 3.94 -1.71 -31.20
C TYR A 236 5.30 -2.38 -30.98
N ASP A 237 5.33 -3.64 -30.52
CA ASP A 237 6.58 -4.40 -30.37
C ASP A 237 7.32 -4.52 -31.71
N ALA A 238 6.59 -4.86 -32.78
CA ALA A 238 7.15 -5.00 -34.11
C ALA A 238 7.75 -3.67 -34.63
N TRP A 239 7.09 -2.54 -34.34
CA TRP A 239 7.62 -1.21 -34.65
C TRP A 239 8.89 -0.87 -33.84
N ARG A 240 8.92 -1.18 -32.54
CA ARG A 240 10.12 -0.97 -31.69
C ARG A 240 11.30 -1.80 -32.20
N GLU A 241 11.06 -3.05 -32.59
CA GLU A 241 12.12 -3.93 -33.09
C GLU A 241 12.61 -3.53 -34.49
N GLU A 242 11.73 -3.05 -35.39
CA GLU A 242 12.14 -2.45 -36.67
C GLU A 242 13.00 -1.20 -36.45
N LEU A 243 12.62 -0.34 -35.50
CA LEU A 243 13.36 0.87 -35.15
C LEU A 243 14.72 0.52 -34.51
N ARG A 244 14.77 -0.45 -33.60
CA ARG A 244 16.00 -0.93 -32.97
C ARG A 244 16.99 -1.49 -33.99
N LYS A 245 16.52 -2.23 -34.99
CA LYS A 245 17.34 -2.71 -36.11
C LYS A 245 17.93 -1.57 -36.94
N LYS A 246 17.16 -0.53 -37.23
CA LYS A 246 17.64 0.66 -37.97
C LYS A 246 18.63 1.50 -37.16
N ASN A 247 18.41 1.64 -35.85
CA ASN A 247 19.35 2.34 -34.96
C ASN A 247 20.71 1.63 -34.95
N LYS A 248 20.74 0.32 -34.70
CA LYS A 248 21.98 -0.50 -34.76
C LYS A 248 22.70 -0.41 -36.11
N ALA A 249 21.95 -0.38 -37.21
CA ALA A 249 22.53 -0.24 -38.56
C ALA A 249 23.14 1.15 -38.81
N CYS A 250 22.60 2.21 -38.18
CA CYS A 250 23.20 3.55 -38.27
C CYS A 250 24.40 3.69 -37.34
N GLU A 251 24.35 3.10 -36.14
CA GLU A 251 25.47 3.04 -35.18
C GLU A 251 26.70 2.30 -35.76
N SER A 252 26.48 1.24 -36.55
CA SER A 252 27.58 0.48 -37.18
C SER A 252 28.21 1.17 -38.40
N ALA A 253 27.58 2.23 -38.93
CA ALA A 253 28.04 2.96 -40.11
C ALA A 253 27.73 4.47 -40.02
N PRO A 254 28.31 5.20 -39.04
CA PRO A 254 27.90 6.57 -38.70
C PRO A 254 28.18 7.61 -39.80
N GLU A 255 29.15 7.35 -40.69
CA GLU A 255 29.43 8.23 -41.84
C GLU A 255 28.42 8.06 -43.00
N ASN A 256 27.57 7.02 -42.98
CA ASN A 256 26.62 6.77 -44.05
C ASN A 256 25.37 7.66 -43.92
N GLY A 257 25.45 8.84 -44.54
CA GLY A 257 24.36 9.82 -44.59
C GLY A 257 23.04 9.32 -45.21
N SER A 258 23.02 8.18 -45.92
CA SER A 258 21.75 7.57 -46.38
C SER A 258 21.04 6.86 -45.23
N LEU A 259 21.75 6.04 -44.44
CA LEU A 259 21.18 5.31 -43.31
C LEU A 259 20.58 6.27 -42.27
N ARG A 260 21.26 7.39 -42.01
CA ARG A 260 20.76 8.44 -41.11
C ARG A 260 19.46 9.09 -41.61
N ARG A 261 19.34 9.38 -42.91
CA ARG A 261 18.09 9.90 -43.50
C ARG A 261 16.94 8.89 -43.41
N ASP A 262 17.24 7.60 -43.58
CA ASP A 262 16.21 6.55 -43.51
C ASP A 262 15.81 6.22 -42.07
N GLN A 263 16.72 6.40 -41.11
CA GLN A 263 16.42 6.45 -39.67
C GLN A 263 15.50 7.62 -39.34
N ASP A 264 15.81 8.85 -39.77
CA ASP A 264 14.99 10.05 -39.53
C ASP A 264 13.58 9.95 -40.14
N LYS A 265 13.43 9.26 -41.28
CA LYS A 265 12.12 8.95 -41.88
C LYS A 265 11.38 7.88 -41.07
N ALA A 266 12.08 6.84 -40.62
CA ALA A 266 11.49 5.78 -39.80
C ALA A 266 11.00 6.32 -38.46
N LEU A 267 11.78 7.17 -37.78
CA LEU A 267 11.39 7.87 -36.55
C LEU A 267 10.15 8.74 -36.73
N ARG A 268 10.11 9.58 -37.78
CA ARG A 268 8.93 10.40 -38.09
C ARG A 268 7.68 9.57 -38.39
N LYS A 269 7.82 8.47 -39.14
CA LYS A 269 6.73 7.52 -39.40
C LYS A 269 6.28 6.84 -38.10
N TYR A 270 7.22 6.46 -37.24
CA TYR A 270 6.95 5.84 -35.94
C TYR A 270 6.15 6.78 -35.03
N HIS A 271 6.58 8.02 -34.83
CA HIS A 271 5.83 8.99 -34.02
C HIS A 271 4.40 9.26 -34.55
N GLY A 272 4.23 9.36 -35.88
CA GLY A 272 2.90 9.53 -36.48
C GLY A 272 1.98 8.31 -36.33
N LEU A 273 2.54 7.10 -36.28
CA LEU A 273 1.80 5.88 -35.97
C LEU A 273 1.52 5.74 -34.46
N LEU A 274 2.47 6.20 -33.64
CA LEU A 274 2.43 6.15 -32.19
C LEU A 274 1.24 6.96 -31.63
N ALA A 275 1.13 8.23 -32.02
CA ALA A 275 0.04 9.11 -31.59
C ALA A 275 -1.36 8.58 -31.98
N LYS A 276 -1.49 7.99 -33.18
CA LYS A 276 -2.74 7.35 -33.61
C LYS A 276 -3.08 6.12 -32.75
N GLN A 277 -2.07 5.32 -32.42
CA GLN A 277 -2.26 4.16 -31.55
C GLN A 277 -2.59 4.57 -30.12
N GLU A 278 -1.96 5.60 -29.57
CA GLU A 278 -2.27 6.13 -28.23
C GLU A 278 -3.70 6.61 -28.12
N GLN A 279 -4.20 7.32 -29.15
CA GLN A 279 -5.60 7.73 -29.21
C GLN A 279 -6.56 6.52 -29.30
N LEU A 280 -6.22 5.50 -30.10
CA LEU A 280 -7.00 4.25 -30.17
C LEU A 280 -7.03 3.54 -28.81
N LEU A 281 -5.87 3.38 -28.16
CA LEU A 281 -5.73 2.77 -26.84
C LEU A 281 -6.52 3.55 -25.79
N ARG A 282 -6.43 4.88 -25.78
CA ARG A 282 -7.15 5.76 -24.84
C ARG A 282 -8.66 5.52 -24.91
N VAL A 283 -9.26 5.58 -26.09
CA VAL A 283 -10.72 5.36 -26.25
C VAL A 283 -11.09 3.89 -25.94
N SER A 284 -10.27 2.94 -26.36
CA SER A 284 -10.49 1.51 -26.12
C SER A 284 -10.48 1.16 -24.63
N LEU A 285 -9.49 1.66 -23.90
CA LEU A 285 -9.34 1.38 -22.46
C LEU A 285 -10.37 2.15 -21.62
N TYR A 286 -10.81 3.34 -22.04
CA TYR A 286 -11.94 4.04 -21.39
C TYR A 286 -13.25 3.26 -21.54
N LEU A 287 -13.55 2.74 -22.73
CA LEU A 287 -14.71 1.87 -22.95
C LEU A 287 -14.65 0.64 -22.04
N LEU A 288 -13.48 0.00 -21.95
CA LEU A 288 -13.30 -1.20 -21.11
C LEU A 288 -13.37 -0.86 -19.60
N LEU A 289 -12.83 0.27 -19.16
CA LEU A 289 -12.92 0.75 -17.78
C LEU A 289 -14.39 0.99 -17.37
N ASN A 290 -15.17 1.64 -18.24
CA ASN A 290 -16.61 1.86 -18.02
C ASN A 290 -17.36 0.52 -17.90
N LEU A 291 -17.13 -0.42 -18.82
CA LEU A 291 -17.76 -1.75 -18.79
C LEU A 291 -17.32 -2.61 -17.59
N ALA A 292 -16.16 -2.33 -16.99
CA ALA A 292 -15.70 -3.00 -15.78
C ALA A 292 -16.47 -2.56 -14.52
N GLU A 293 -17.39 -1.58 -14.60
CA GLU A 293 -18.35 -1.30 -13.52
C GLU A 293 -19.15 -2.56 -13.13
N ASP A 294 -19.55 -3.39 -14.12
CA ASP A 294 -20.11 -4.72 -13.88
C ASP A 294 -19.00 -5.75 -13.56
N THR A 295 -19.01 -6.29 -12.35
CA THR A 295 -18.04 -7.30 -11.89
C THR A 295 -18.07 -8.59 -12.73
N ARG A 296 -19.22 -8.96 -13.32
CA ARG A 296 -19.31 -10.12 -14.22
C ARG A 296 -18.61 -9.87 -15.55
N THR A 297 -18.54 -8.61 -15.99
CA THR A 297 -17.84 -8.18 -17.19
C THR A 297 -16.36 -7.99 -16.89
N GLU A 298 -16.00 -7.44 -15.72
CA GLU A 298 -14.63 -7.40 -15.23
C GLU A 298 -13.98 -8.81 -15.19
N LEU A 299 -14.66 -9.81 -14.63
CA LEU A 299 -14.19 -11.20 -14.62
C LEU A 299 -13.97 -11.77 -16.04
N LYS A 300 -14.80 -11.39 -17.03
CA LYS A 300 -14.58 -11.78 -18.43
C LYS A 300 -13.38 -11.08 -19.06
N MET A 301 -13.03 -9.87 -18.60
CA MET A 301 -11.81 -9.16 -19.02
C MET A 301 -10.56 -9.78 -18.36
N ARG A 302 -10.65 -10.16 -17.08
CA ARG A 302 -9.61 -10.91 -16.37
C ARG A 302 -9.26 -12.22 -17.08
N ASN A 303 -10.28 -13.01 -17.44
CA ASN A 303 -10.13 -14.24 -18.23
C ASN A 303 -9.54 -14.02 -19.64
N LYS A 304 -9.35 -12.76 -20.07
CA LYS A 304 -8.68 -12.33 -21.31
C LYS A 304 -7.41 -11.52 -21.04
N ASN A 305 -6.81 -11.65 -19.85
CA ASN A 305 -5.56 -11.02 -19.44
C ASN A 305 -5.56 -9.48 -19.56
N ILE A 306 -6.64 -8.81 -19.14
CA ILE A 306 -6.67 -7.33 -19.10
C ILE A 306 -5.53 -6.74 -18.26
N VAL A 307 -5.14 -7.40 -17.16
CA VAL A 307 -4.04 -6.96 -16.29
C VAL A 307 -2.72 -6.91 -17.06
N GLY A 308 -2.31 -8.01 -17.70
CA GLY A 308 -1.08 -8.05 -18.49
C GLY A 308 -1.09 -7.09 -19.69
N LEU A 309 -2.25 -6.86 -20.31
CA LEU A 309 -2.40 -5.84 -21.35
C LEU A 309 -2.16 -4.43 -20.79
N LEU A 310 -2.80 -4.08 -19.67
CA LEU A 310 -2.66 -2.76 -19.02
C LEU A 310 -1.23 -2.51 -18.53
N VAL A 311 -0.61 -3.48 -17.85
CA VAL A 311 0.77 -3.36 -17.34
C VAL A 311 1.77 -3.15 -18.48
N LYS A 312 1.52 -3.73 -19.66
CA LYS A 312 2.31 -3.45 -20.86
C LYS A 312 2.14 -2.01 -21.39
N VAL A 313 1.00 -1.36 -21.16
CA VAL A 313 0.81 0.07 -21.52
C VAL A 313 1.61 1.00 -20.60
N LEU A 314 1.98 0.56 -19.38
CA LEU A 314 2.90 1.30 -18.49
C LEU A 314 4.33 1.45 -19.07
N GLU A 315 4.66 0.84 -20.21
CA GLU A 315 5.91 1.07 -20.94
C GLU A 315 5.96 2.35 -21.78
N ARG A 316 4.85 3.11 -21.86
CA ARG A 316 4.71 4.28 -22.73
C ARG A 316 4.94 5.59 -21.96
N ASP A 317 5.13 6.67 -22.70
CA ASP A 317 5.47 7.99 -22.16
C ASP A 317 4.29 9.00 -22.15
N ASP A 318 3.13 8.65 -22.75
CA ASP A 318 1.95 9.53 -22.79
C ASP A 318 1.24 9.59 -21.42
N GLU A 319 1.39 10.71 -20.71
CA GLU A 319 0.93 10.88 -19.33
C GLU A 319 -0.59 10.72 -19.18
N GLU A 320 -1.38 11.17 -20.16
CA GLU A 320 -2.85 11.05 -20.17
C GLU A 320 -3.33 9.60 -20.34
N LEU A 321 -2.69 8.82 -21.23
CA LEU A 321 -2.93 7.38 -21.35
C LEU A 321 -2.49 6.63 -20.09
N LEU A 322 -1.35 7.02 -19.49
CA LEU A 322 -0.89 6.41 -18.24
C LEU A 322 -1.85 6.68 -17.08
N VAL A 323 -2.42 7.89 -16.96
CA VAL A 323 -3.46 8.22 -15.96
C VAL A 323 -4.64 7.26 -16.06
N LEU A 324 -5.14 7.01 -17.28
CA LEU A 324 -6.20 6.04 -17.54
C LEU A 324 -5.80 4.61 -17.15
N VAL A 325 -4.62 4.16 -17.57
CA VAL A 325 -4.13 2.79 -17.32
C VAL A 325 -3.95 2.54 -15.82
N VAL A 326 -3.32 3.48 -15.10
CA VAL A 326 -3.12 3.38 -13.65
C VAL A 326 -4.46 3.47 -12.92
N SER A 327 -5.41 4.30 -13.37
CA SER A 327 -6.78 4.34 -12.81
C SER A 327 -7.50 3.00 -12.98
N PHE A 328 -7.35 2.33 -14.14
CA PHE A 328 -7.96 1.03 -14.39
C PHE A 328 -7.30 -0.06 -13.53
N LEU A 329 -5.95 -0.14 -13.51
CA LEU A 329 -5.23 -1.05 -12.62
C LEU A 329 -5.61 -0.82 -11.14
N LYS A 330 -5.73 0.44 -10.69
CA LYS A 330 -6.20 0.75 -9.34
C LYS A 330 -7.59 0.17 -9.07
N LYS A 331 -8.55 0.30 -9.98
CA LYS A 331 -9.87 -0.35 -9.83
C LYS A 331 -9.76 -1.87 -9.74
N LEU A 332 -9.00 -2.50 -10.65
CA LEU A 332 -8.83 -3.95 -10.67
C LEU A 332 -8.17 -4.49 -9.39
N SER A 333 -7.19 -3.76 -8.84
CA SER A 333 -6.39 -4.18 -7.67
C SER A 333 -7.16 -4.36 -6.36
N ILE A 334 -8.44 -3.96 -6.32
CA ILE A 334 -9.34 -4.17 -5.17
C ILE A 334 -9.70 -5.66 -5.03
N PHE A 335 -9.70 -6.43 -6.14
CA PHE A 335 -9.97 -7.87 -6.12
C PHE A 335 -8.66 -8.66 -5.98
N LEU A 336 -8.65 -9.61 -5.06
CA LEU A 336 -7.47 -10.43 -4.72
C LEU A 336 -6.87 -11.10 -5.96
N GLU A 337 -7.70 -11.63 -6.85
CA GLU A 337 -7.24 -12.40 -7.99
C GLU A 337 -6.65 -11.50 -9.08
N ASN A 338 -7.21 -10.30 -9.32
CA ASN A 338 -6.59 -9.29 -10.16
C ASN A 338 -5.26 -8.79 -9.56
N LYS A 339 -5.17 -8.66 -8.22
CA LYS A 339 -3.94 -8.29 -7.50
C LYS A 339 -2.88 -9.39 -7.62
N ASN A 340 -3.27 -10.67 -7.62
CA ASN A 340 -2.37 -11.79 -7.89
C ASN A 340 -1.87 -11.74 -9.35
N ASP A 341 -2.76 -11.55 -10.33
CA ASP A 341 -2.37 -11.37 -11.73
C ASP A 341 -1.39 -10.19 -11.91
N MET A 342 -1.51 -9.12 -11.12
CA MET A 342 -0.56 -7.98 -11.10
C MET A 342 0.81 -8.34 -10.53
N ALA A 343 0.86 -9.25 -9.56
CA ALA A 343 2.11 -9.75 -8.99
C ALA A 343 2.88 -10.61 -10.00
N GLU A 344 2.17 -11.47 -10.74
CA GLU A 344 2.76 -12.36 -11.77
C GLU A 344 3.40 -11.61 -12.96
N VAL A 345 3.08 -10.33 -13.16
CA VAL A 345 3.57 -9.52 -14.30
C VAL A 345 4.46 -8.33 -13.88
N ASP A 346 5.06 -8.38 -12.69
CA ASP A 346 6.00 -7.37 -12.16
C ASP A 346 5.44 -5.93 -12.18
N THR A 347 4.15 -5.76 -11.87
CA THR A 347 3.46 -4.45 -11.93
C THR A 347 4.19 -3.38 -11.11
N VAL A 348 4.72 -3.74 -9.93
CA VAL A 348 5.45 -2.84 -9.03
C VAL A 348 6.71 -2.26 -9.70
N GLU A 349 7.48 -3.07 -10.44
CA GLU A 349 8.66 -2.58 -11.18
C GLU A 349 8.25 -1.58 -12.26
N ARG A 350 7.12 -1.84 -12.94
CA ARG A 350 6.63 -0.94 -13.99
C ARG A 350 6.16 0.40 -13.43
N LEU A 351 5.50 0.39 -12.27
CA LEU A 351 5.06 1.58 -11.53
C LEU A 351 6.23 2.35 -10.90
N ALA A 352 7.30 1.68 -10.46
CA ALA A 352 8.46 2.32 -9.85
C ALA A 352 9.17 3.32 -10.77
N ARG A 353 9.00 3.20 -12.10
CA ARG A 353 9.48 4.18 -13.09
C ARG A 353 8.65 5.47 -13.14
N LEU A 354 7.41 5.45 -12.65
CA LEU A 354 6.50 6.59 -12.57
C LEU A 354 6.63 7.36 -11.24
N VAL A 355 7.54 6.96 -10.36
CA VAL A 355 7.79 7.61 -9.06
C VAL A 355 9.25 8.10 -8.99
N PRO A 356 9.50 9.39 -8.70
CA PRO A 356 8.57 10.51 -8.88
C PRO A 356 8.31 10.79 -10.38
N CYS A 357 7.15 11.37 -10.71
CA CYS A 357 6.90 11.96 -12.03
C CYS A 357 6.33 13.39 -11.86
N LYS A 358 6.37 14.19 -12.93
CA LYS A 358 5.96 15.61 -12.88
C LYS A 358 4.45 15.81 -12.95
N HIS A 359 3.71 14.83 -13.48
CA HIS A 359 2.27 14.91 -13.67
C HIS A 359 1.55 14.52 -12.37
N GLU A 360 1.05 15.52 -11.62
CA GLU A 360 0.50 15.33 -10.27
C GLU A 360 -0.61 14.27 -10.20
N ASP A 361 -1.58 14.32 -11.13
CA ASP A 361 -2.66 13.32 -11.21
C ASP A 361 -2.12 11.89 -11.42
N LEU A 362 -1.02 11.75 -12.18
CA LEU A 362 -0.42 10.45 -12.47
C LEU A 362 0.31 9.93 -11.24
N LEU A 363 1.16 10.76 -10.62
CA LEU A 363 1.87 10.42 -9.38
C LEU A 363 0.89 10.00 -8.28
N ASN A 364 -0.19 10.77 -8.08
CA ASN A 364 -1.19 10.48 -7.06
C ASN A 364 -1.92 9.16 -7.31
N LEU A 365 -2.29 8.88 -8.57
CA LEU A 365 -2.91 7.59 -8.95
C LEU A 365 -1.93 6.42 -8.80
N THR A 366 -0.66 6.60 -9.17
CA THR A 366 0.39 5.59 -9.01
C THR A 366 0.62 5.27 -7.55
N LEU A 367 0.72 6.27 -6.66
CA LEU A 367 0.84 6.07 -5.22
C LEU A 367 -0.40 5.36 -4.64
N ARG A 368 -1.61 5.69 -5.10
CA ARG A 368 -2.84 5.00 -4.67
C ARG A 368 -2.89 3.53 -5.12
N LEU A 369 -2.37 3.20 -6.30
CA LEU A 369 -2.23 1.81 -6.74
C LEU A 369 -1.14 1.10 -5.93
N LEU A 370 0.02 1.72 -5.71
CA LEU A 370 1.06 1.15 -4.84
C LEU A 370 0.55 0.91 -3.42
N LEU A 371 -0.30 1.80 -2.87
CA LEU A 371 -0.95 1.59 -1.57
C LEU A 371 -1.83 0.33 -1.57
N ASN A 372 -2.70 0.15 -2.57
CA ASN A 372 -3.50 -1.08 -2.71
C ASN A 372 -2.62 -2.34 -2.80
N LEU A 373 -1.51 -2.28 -3.54
CA LEU A 373 -0.59 -3.42 -3.68
C LEU A 373 0.22 -3.69 -2.41
N SER A 374 0.50 -2.67 -1.59
CA SER A 374 1.34 -2.77 -0.38
C SER A 374 0.71 -3.54 0.79
N PHE A 375 -0.58 -3.90 0.72
CA PHE A 375 -1.19 -4.84 1.65
C PHE A 375 -0.57 -6.25 1.53
N ASP A 376 -0.05 -6.61 0.35
CA ASP A 376 0.63 -7.88 0.10
C ASP A 376 2.13 -7.83 0.46
N SER A 377 2.61 -8.76 1.27
CA SER A 377 4.00 -8.80 1.76
C SER A 377 5.03 -9.10 0.67
N GLY A 378 4.68 -9.87 -0.36
CA GLY A 378 5.54 -10.12 -1.51
C GLY A 378 5.67 -8.86 -2.39
N LEU A 379 4.58 -8.13 -2.58
CA LEU A 379 4.60 -6.85 -3.30
C LEU A 379 5.33 -5.75 -2.50
N ARG A 380 5.24 -5.72 -1.17
CA ARG A 380 6.11 -4.88 -0.33
C ARG A 380 7.60 -5.19 -0.53
N ALA A 381 7.97 -6.48 -0.52
CA ALA A 381 9.34 -6.89 -0.80
C ALA A 381 9.79 -6.39 -2.18
N LYS A 382 8.96 -6.55 -3.21
CA LYS A 382 9.25 -6.04 -4.55
C LYS A 382 9.39 -4.51 -4.60
N MET A 383 8.61 -3.76 -3.80
CA MET A 383 8.76 -2.29 -3.71
C MET A 383 10.13 -1.89 -3.16
N VAL A 384 10.62 -2.57 -2.12
CA VAL A 384 11.95 -2.31 -1.56
C VAL A 384 13.04 -2.72 -2.57
N GLU A 385 12.91 -3.90 -3.20
CA GLU A 385 13.83 -4.42 -4.22
C GLU A 385 14.03 -3.45 -5.40
N VAL A 386 12.93 -2.88 -5.95
CA VAL A 386 13.01 -1.93 -7.08
C VAL A 386 13.34 -0.49 -6.67
N GLY A 387 13.71 -0.27 -5.41
CA GLY A 387 14.15 1.03 -4.91
C GLY A 387 13.04 2.07 -4.73
N LEU A 388 11.80 1.66 -4.44
CA LEU A 388 10.72 2.62 -4.11
C LEU A 388 10.92 3.25 -2.73
N LEU A 389 11.55 2.59 -1.76
CA LEU A 389 11.71 3.11 -0.39
C LEU A 389 12.39 4.51 -0.33
N PRO A 390 13.55 4.76 -0.97
CA PRO A 390 14.14 6.11 -1.03
C PRO A 390 13.25 7.11 -1.80
N LYS A 391 12.55 6.65 -2.84
CA LYS A 391 11.68 7.51 -3.67
C LYS A 391 10.44 7.98 -2.91
N LEU A 392 9.83 7.10 -2.11
CA LEU A 392 8.71 7.42 -1.22
C LEU A 392 9.17 8.34 -0.08
N THR A 393 10.36 8.10 0.47
CA THR A 393 10.99 8.96 1.49
C THR A 393 11.18 10.39 0.98
N ALA A 394 11.59 10.57 -0.29
CA ALA A 394 11.74 11.89 -0.90
C ALA A 394 10.38 12.63 -1.12
N LEU A 395 9.25 11.92 -1.08
CA LEU A 395 7.91 12.50 -1.18
C LEU A 395 7.32 12.93 0.18
N LEU A 396 8.01 12.70 1.29
CA LEU A 396 7.59 13.22 2.60
C LEU A 396 7.61 14.75 2.64
N GLY A 397 8.52 15.40 1.89
CA GLY A 397 8.56 16.85 1.74
C GLY A 397 7.51 17.45 0.78
N ASP A 398 6.73 16.64 0.07
CA ASP A 398 5.68 17.11 -0.86
C ASP A 398 4.30 17.05 -0.19
N GLU A 399 3.76 18.20 0.23
CA GLU A 399 2.47 18.29 0.93
C GLU A 399 1.30 17.61 0.20
N ASN A 400 1.32 17.57 -1.13
CA ASN A 400 0.25 16.96 -1.93
C ASN A 400 0.25 15.43 -1.85
N ASN A 401 1.43 14.82 -1.67
CA ASN A 401 1.62 13.37 -1.74
C ASN A 401 2.15 12.74 -0.44
N ARG A 402 2.61 13.53 0.54
CA ARG A 402 3.11 13.13 1.86
C ARG A 402 2.22 12.08 2.53
N GLN A 403 0.91 12.32 2.56
CA GLN A 403 -0.08 11.40 3.14
C GLN A 403 -0.14 10.03 2.44
N MET A 404 0.04 9.98 1.11
CA MET A 404 0.09 8.70 0.39
C MET A 404 1.44 8.01 0.58
N ALA A 405 2.54 8.78 0.61
CA ALA A 405 3.87 8.25 0.87
C ALA A 405 3.95 7.62 2.27
N MET A 406 3.49 8.32 3.32
CA MET A 406 3.48 7.82 4.70
C MET A 406 2.71 6.50 4.84
N ARG A 407 1.54 6.33 4.21
CA ARG A 407 0.79 5.07 4.29
C ARG A 407 1.50 3.89 3.64
N ILE A 408 2.21 4.11 2.54
CA ILE A 408 3.01 3.06 1.91
C ILE A 408 4.25 2.75 2.77
N LEU A 409 4.91 3.78 3.31
CA LEU A 409 6.04 3.63 4.23
C LEU A 409 5.63 2.91 5.52
N TYR A 410 4.43 3.17 6.04
CA TYR A 410 3.83 2.45 7.17
C TYR A 410 3.71 0.96 6.85
N HIS A 411 3.07 0.60 5.73
CA HIS A 411 2.98 -0.81 5.32
C HIS A 411 4.35 -1.46 5.13
N ILE A 412 5.36 -0.76 4.59
CA ILE A 412 6.73 -1.28 4.49
C ILE A 412 7.36 -1.45 5.89
N SER A 413 7.11 -0.53 6.83
CA SER A 413 7.65 -0.58 8.20
C SER A 413 7.08 -1.71 9.07
N MET A 414 5.93 -2.26 8.71
CA MET A 414 5.35 -3.46 9.37
C MET A 414 6.20 -4.73 9.16
N ASP A 415 7.04 -4.76 8.13
CA ASP A 415 7.83 -5.93 7.77
C ASP A 415 9.25 -5.81 8.36
N ASP A 416 9.56 -6.65 9.36
CA ASP A 416 10.83 -6.61 10.09
C ASP A 416 12.06 -6.67 9.19
N ARG A 417 11.94 -7.41 8.07
CA ARG A 417 13.00 -7.56 7.06
C ARG A 417 13.39 -6.22 6.42
N PHE A 418 12.48 -5.24 6.40
CA PHE A 418 12.67 -3.94 5.75
C PHE A 418 12.86 -2.79 6.72
N LYS A 419 12.53 -2.92 8.02
CA LYS A 419 12.77 -1.87 9.03
C LYS A 419 14.22 -1.38 9.02
N GLY A 420 15.19 -2.30 8.98
CA GLY A 420 16.62 -1.97 8.93
C GLY A 420 17.09 -1.29 7.64
N MET A 421 16.25 -1.20 6.61
CA MET A 421 16.57 -0.52 5.34
C MET A 421 16.32 1.00 5.41
N PHE A 422 15.49 1.46 6.35
CA PHE A 422 15.14 2.87 6.51
C PHE A 422 16.35 3.73 6.94
N VAL A 423 17.32 3.15 7.67
CA VAL A 423 18.56 3.83 8.08
C VAL A 423 19.41 4.32 6.90
N TYR A 424 19.25 3.73 5.71
CA TYR A 424 19.95 4.15 4.48
C TYR A 424 19.20 5.24 3.69
N THR A 425 18.24 5.92 4.34
CA THR A 425 17.39 6.95 3.75
C THR A 425 17.18 8.10 4.73
N ASP A 426 16.85 9.29 4.23
CA ASP A 426 16.49 10.45 5.06
C ASP A 426 15.10 10.32 5.73
N CYS A 427 14.57 9.11 5.91
CA CYS A 427 13.23 8.89 6.46
C CYS A 427 13.19 9.16 7.96
N ILE A 428 14.10 8.56 8.74
CA ILE A 428 14.14 8.78 10.20
C ILE A 428 14.33 10.28 10.54
N PRO A 429 15.30 11.02 9.94
CA PRO A 429 15.43 12.46 10.22
C PRO A 429 14.19 13.29 9.86
N GLN A 430 13.53 13.01 8.72
CA GLN A 430 12.31 13.71 8.33
C GLN A 430 11.14 13.43 9.28
N LEU A 431 10.92 12.16 9.66
CA LEU A 431 9.85 11.80 10.60
C LEU A 431 10.09 12.44 11.98
N MET A 432 11.33 12.41 12.48
CA MET A 432 11.71 13.08 13.74
C MET A 432 11.49 14.60 13.65
N GLN A 433 11.87 15.24 12.54
CA GLN A 433 11.58 16.66 12.32
C GLN A 433 10.07 16.94 12.35
N MET A 434 9.26 16.13 11.67
CA MET A 434 7.80 16.27 11.69
C MET A 434 7.24 16.13 13.11
N LEU A 435 7.71 15.17 13.92
CA LEU A 435 7.32 15.03 15.33
C LEU A 435 7.64 16.27 16.19
N TYR A 436 8.73 16.99 15.87
CA TYR A 436 9.08 18.24 16.55
C TYR A 436 8.23 19.42 16.10
N GLU A 437 7.88 19.50 14.82
CA GLU A 437 7.07 20.59 14.24
C GLU A 437 5.63 20.62 14.79
N HIS A 438 5.07 19.47 15.18
CA HIS A 438 3.70 19.37 15.72
C HIS A 438 3.51 20.04 17.11
N GLY A 439 4.55 20.55 17.78
CA GLY A 439 4.40 21.37 19.01
C GLY A 439 3.54 20.75 20.13
N GLU A 440 2.33 21.28 20.34
CA GLU A 440 1.31 20.79 21.28
C GLU A 440 0.07 20.20 20.57
N GLU A 441 0.06 20.14 19.23
CA GLU A 441 -1.02 19.57 18.42
C GLU A 441 -0.96 18.03 18.45
N GLU A 442 -2.10 17.37 18.20
CA GLU A 442 -2.16 15.90 18.07
C GLU A 442 -1.25 15.42 16.92
N ILE A 443 -0.51 14.34 17.15
CA ILE A 443 0.40 13.77 16.15
C ILE A 443 -0.42 13.00 15.12
N GLU A 444 -0.17 13.23 13.82
CA GLU A 444 -0.80 12.44 12.75
C GLU A 444 -0.61 10.93 12.97
N THR A 445 -1.69 10.14 12.92
CA THR A 445 -1.65 8.69 13.21
C THR A 445 -0.67 7.95 12.31
N GLU A 446 -0.67 8.24 11.00
CA GLU A 446 0.33 7.68 10.08
C GLU A 446 1.78 7.94 10.55
N LEU A 447 2.09 9.15 11.00
CA LEU A 447 3.44 9.55 11.41
C LEU A 447 3.89 8.77 12.64
N ILE A 448 3.08 8.72 13.70
CA ILE A 448 3.47 8.02 14.92
C ILE A 448 3.52 6.50 14.73
N SER A 449 2.59 5.89 13.97
CA SER A 449 2.62 4.45 13.71
C SER A 449 3.85 4.00 12.91
N ILE A 450 4.34 4.81 11.95
CA ILE A 450 5.65 4.56 11.30
C ILE A 450 6.77 4.62 12.33
N CYS A 451 6.77 5.63 13.20
CA CYS A 451 7.84 5.81 14.19
C CYS A 451 7.88 4.69 15.23
N ILE A 452 6.73 4.22 15.73
CA ILE A 452 6.62 3.04 16.61
C ILE A 452 7.22 1.80 15.93
N ASN A 453 6.85 1.53 14.67
CA ASN A 453 7.37 0.38 13.92
C ASN A 453 8.88 0.46 13.68
N LEU A 454 9.39 1.63 13.30
CA LEU A 454 10.80 1.81 13.02
C LEU A 454 11.65 1.82 14.29
N ALA A 455 11.13 2.30 15.42
CA ALA A 455 11.77 2.24 16.73
C ALA A 455 12.04 0.79 17.19
N ALA A 456 11.27 -0.19 16.72
CA ALA A 456 11.53 -1.61 16.98
C ALA A 456 12.79 -2.16 16.29
N ASN A 457 13.56 -1.34 15.54
CA ASN A 457 14.86 -1.73 14.99
C ASN A 457 16.01 -0.94 15.63
N LYS A 458 17.02 -1.65 16.14
CA LYS A 458 18.18 -1.09 16.85
C LYS A 458 18.89 0.07 16.13
N LYS A 459 19.11 -0.04 14.82
CA LYS A 459 19.82 1.01 14.04
C LYS A 459 18.95 2.26 13.86
N ASN A 460 17.65 2.08 13.64
CA ASN A 460 16.71 3.19 13.55
C ASN A 460 16.53 3.88 14.91
N ALA A 461 16.40 3.11 16.00
CA ALA A 461 16.30 3.65 17.36
C ALA A 461 17.53 4.47 17.77
N GLN A 462 18.73 4.04 17.37
CA GLN A 462 19.96 4.83 17.52
C GLN A 462 19.86 6.17 16.77
N LEU A 463 19.45 6.15 15.49
CA LEU A 463 19.29 7.35 14.67
C LEU A 463 18.18 8.31 15.19
N MET A 464 17.10 7.78 15.76
CA MET A 464 16.05 8.57 16.44
C MET A 464 16.57 9.28 17.71
N CYS A 465 17.60 8.71 18.36
CA CYS A 465 18.17 9.24 19.59
C CYS A 465 19.36 10.19 19.37
N GLU A 466 19.78 10.44 18.13
CA GLU A 466 20.91 11.34 17.86
C GLU A 466 20.65 12.77 18.35
N GLY A 467 21.68 13.40 18.92
CA GLY A 467 21.58 14.74 19.51
C GLY A 467 20.69 14.78 20.75
N ASP A 468 19.72 15.71 20.77
CA ASP A 468 18.71 15.82 21.85
C ASP A 468 17.46 14.94 21.58
N GLY A 469 17.52 13.95 20.66
CA GLY A 469 16.36 13.22 20.15
C GLY A 469 15.47 12.59 21.24
N LEU A 470 16.02 11.68 22.05
CA LEU A 470 15.27 11.04 23.14
C LEU A 470 14.71 12.08 24.14
N LYS A 471 15.48 13.13 24.44
CA LYS A 471 15.10 14.19 25.36
C LYS A 471 13.90 15.02 24.87
N MET A 472 13.81 15.25 23.56
CA MET A 472 12.65 15.88 22.95
C MET A 472 11.41 14.97 22.99
N LEU A 473 11.58 13.67 22.70
CA LEU A 473 10.51 12.67 22.80
C LEU A 473 9.98 12.56 24.24
N MET A 474 10.85 12.27 25.22
CA MET A 474 10.52 12.16 26.65
C MET A 474 9.77 13.40 27.16
N LYS A 475 10.30 14.59 26.89
CA LYS A 475 9.69 15.85 27.31
C LYS A 475 8.29 16.07 26.72
N ARG A 476 8.06 15.64 25.48
CA ARG A 476 6.73 15.73 24.84
C ARG A 476 5.79 14.68 25.41
N ALA A 477 6.21 13.41 25.50
CA ALA A 477 5.41 12.30 26.01
C ALA A 477 4.93 12.58 27.44
N LEU A 478 5.83 12.88 28.38
CA LEU A 478 5.50 13.17 29.78
C LEU A 478 4.60 14.40 29.94
N LYS A 479 4.80 15.45 29.11
CA LYS A 479 3.99 16.67 29.17
C LYS A 479 2.57 16.47 28.66
N MET A 480 2.41 15.69 27.58
CA MET A 480 1.13 15.50 26.90
C MET A 480 0.38 14.24 27.35
N LYS A 481 1.04 13.34 28.10
CA LYS A 481 0.60 11.96 28.39
C LYS A 481 0.19 11.18 27.13
N ASP A 482 1.04 11.27 26.11
CA ASP A 482 0.82 10.65 24.81
C ASP A 482 1.28 9.17 24.83
N CYS A 483 0.33 8.25 24.96
CA CYS A 483 0.60 6.81 25.03
C CYS A 483 1.29 6.27 23.77
N LEU A 484 0.96 6.77 22.56
CA LEU A 484 1.58 6.30 21.31
C LEU A 484 3.03 6.78 21.20
N LEU A 485 3.31 8.00 21.65
CA LEU A 485 4.68 8.50 21.77
C LEU A 485 5.47 7.75 22.84
N MET A 486 4.84 7.37 23.95
CA MET A 486 5.49 6.53 24.96
C MET A 486 5.73 5.10 24.47
N LYS A 487 4.82 4.50 23.68
CA LYS A 487 5.02 3.20 23.00
C LYS A 487 6.22 3.23 22.04
N MET A 488 6.41 4.34 21.32
CA MET A 488 7.62 4.57 20.52
C MET A 488 8.88 4.63 21.38
N ILE A 489 8.84 5.34 22.51
CA ILE A 489 9.96 5.46 23.46
C ILE A 489 10.28 4.10 24.11
N ARG A 490 9.27 3.30 24.48
CA ARG A 490 9.42 1.94 24.96
C ARG A 490 10.11 1.07 23.91
N ASN A 491 9.70 1.15 22.64
CA ASN A 491 10.39 0.47 21.54
C ASN A 491 11.85 0.92 21.35
N ILE A 492 12.21 2.16 21.69
CA ILE A 492 13.61 2.60 21.74
C ILE A 492 14.35 1.96 22.93
N SER A 493 13.71 1.91 24.11
CA SER A 493 14.32 1.43 25.36
C SER A 493 14.73 -0.05 25.35
N GLN A 494 14.09 -0.90 24.54
CA GLN A 494 14.40 -2.34 24.48
C GLN A 494 15.83 -2.65 23.98
N HIS A 495 16.45 -1.76 23.19
CA HIS A 495 17.69 -2.06 22.46
C HIS A 495 18.96 -1.86 23.31
N ASP A 496 19.73 -2.93 23.50
CA ASP A 496 20.98 -2.87 24.26
C ASP A 496 22.05 -1.96 23.66
N GLY A 497 22.81 -1.31 24.55
CA GLY A 497 23.96 -0.47 24.22
C GLY A 497 23.76 0.98 24.69
N GLN A 498 24.40 1.92 23.99
CA GLN A 498 24.42 3.33 24.38
C GLN A 498 23.01 3.94 24.51
N THR A 499 22.04 3.51 23.69
CA THR A 499 20.65 3.99 23.74
C THR A 499 20.00 3.83 25.11
N LYS A 500 20.16 2.67 25.77
CA LYS A 500 19.64 2.45 27.15
C LYS A 500 20.23 3.43 28.16
N SER A 501 21.53 3.76 28.05
CA SER A 501 22.18 4.70 28.98
C SER A 501 21.65 6.14 28.90
N LEU A 502 20.97 6.51 27.80
CA LEU A 502 20.31 7.82 27.67
C LEU A 502 19.05 7.95 28.55
N PHE A 503 18.52 6.83 29.07
CA PHE A 503 17.33 6.83 29.91
C PHE A 503 17.60 7.15 31.39
N ILE A 504 18.87 7.18 31.84
CA ILE A 504 19.26 7.38 33.25
C ILE A 504 18.60 8.63 33.85
N ASP A 505 18.63 9.75 33.12
CA ASP A 505 18.08 11.03 33.57
C ASP A 505 16.54 11.02 33.71
N TYR A 506 15.84 10.02 33.15
CA TYR A 506 14.38 9.90 33.11
C TYR A 506 13.82 8.78 33.99
N VAL A 507 14.66 7.98 34.65
CA VAL A 507 14.20 6.86 35.51
C VAL A 507 13.24 7.36 36.59
N GLY A 508 13.56 8.49 37.23
CA GLY A 508 12.70 9.11 38.23
C GLY A 508 11.38 9.65 37.66
N ASP A 509 11.43 10.33 36.51
CA ASP A 509 10.24 10.85 35.83
C ASP A 509 9.27 9.71 35.44
N LEU A 510 9.79 8.61 34.88
CA LEU A 510 9.01 7.42 34.54
C LEU A 510 8.43 6.73 35.80
N ALA A 511 9.22 6.63 36.87
CA ALA A 511 8.80 6.01 38.12
C ALA A 511 7.71 6.83 38.82
N ALA A 512 7.73 8.15 38.67
CA ALA A 512 6.70 9.05 39.16
C ALA A 512 5.32 8.78 38.53
N GLU A 513 5.27 8.27 37.29
CA GLU A 513 4.01 8.02 36.58
C GLU A 513 3.36 6.66 36.92
N ILE A 514 4.06 5.76 37.61
CA ILE A 514 3.50 4.46 38.03
C ILE A 514 2.60 4.66 39.28
N LYS A 515 1.32 4.95 39.05
CA LYS A 515 0.31 5.13 40.11
C LYS A 515 -1.02 4.47 39.73
N ALA A 516 -1.80 4.08 40.74
CA ALA A 516 -3.14 3.50 40.55
C ALA A 516 -4.23 4.52 40.17
N GLU A 517 -3.92 5.82 40.18
CA GLU A 517 -4.84 6.90 39.77
C GLU A 517 -4.67 7.29 38.28
N GLU A 518 -3.62 6.78 37.63
CA GLU A 518 -3.28 7.06 36.23
C GLU A 518 -3.92 6.03 35.29
N GLU A 519 -4.09 6.38 34.01
CA GLU A 519 -4.69 5.50 33.01
C GLU A 519 -3.81 4.26 32.74
N GLU A 520 -4.42 3.07 32.67
CA GLU A 520 -3.64 1.82 32.61
C GLU A 520 -2.77 1.70 31.35
N GLU A 521 -3.24 2.24 30.20
CA GLU A 521 -2.43 2.34 28.97
C GLU A 521 -1.19 3.24 29.16
N TRP A 522 -1.32 4.36 29.85
CA TRP A 522 -0.20 5.27 30.13
C TRP A 522 0.81 4.63 31.10
N VAL A 523 0.31 3.99 32.16
CA VAL A 523 1.15 3.28 33.14
C VAL A 523 1.86 2.09 32.49
N LEU A 524 1.19 1.36 31.59
CA LEU A 524 1.76 0.24 30.84
C LEU A 524 2.99 0.68 30.02
N GLU A 525 2.90 1.77 29.26
CA GLU A 525 4.04 2.21 28.45
C GLU A 525 5.17 2.84 29.30
N CYS A 526 4.85 3.51 30.41
CA CYS A 526 5.85 4.01 31.37
C CYS A 526 6.58 2.87 32.09
N LEU A 527 5.82 1.91 32.61
CA LEU A 527 6.32 0.72 33.33
C LEU A 527 7.14 -0.16 32.40
N GLY A 528 6.65 -0.43 31.19
CA GLY A 528 7.37 -1.22 30.20
C GLY A 528 8.64 -0.54 29.69
N THR A 529 8.65 0.79 29.61
CA THR A 529 9.89 1.56 29.35
C THR A 529 10.91 1.33 30.45
N LEU A 530 10.51 1.42 31.73
CA LEU A 530 11.39 1.13 32.87
C LEU A 530 11.84 -0.33 32.93
N ALA A 531 10.93 -1.28 32.65
CA ALA A 531 11.20 -2.71 32.69
C ALA A 531 12.28 -3.13 31.69
N ASN A 532 12.44 -2.40 30.58
CA ASN A 532 13.51 -2.60 29.61
C ASN A 532 14.90 -2.11 30.07
N LEU A 533 15.00 -1.27 31.10
CA LEU A 533 16.23 -0.57 31.47
C LEU A 533 17.21 -1.43 32.28
N THR A 534 17.85 -2.38 31.61
CA THR A 534 18.98 -3.17 32.15
C THR A 534 20.28 -2.35 32.20
N ILE A 535 20.28 -1.26 32.96
CA ILE A 535 21.41 -0.31 33.06
C ILE A 535 22.34 -0.71 34.23
N PRO A 536 23.64 -0.95 33.99
CA PRO A 536 24.61 -1.20 35.06
C PRO A 536 24.70 -0.02 36.05
N ASP A 537 24.98 -0.32 37.31
CA ASP A 537 25.17 0.65 38.41
C ASP A 537 23.96 1.56 38.73
N LEU A 538 22.77 1.28 38.18
CA LEU A 538 21.52 1.97 38.53
C LEU A 538 21.00 1.46 39.90
N ASP A 539 20.86 2.37 40.86
CA ASP A 539 20.32 2.08 42.19
C ASP A 539 18.79 1.90 42.15
N TRP A 540 18.36 0.70 41.74
CA TRP A 540 16.96 0.31 41.74
C TRP A 540 16.35 0.29 43.15
N GLU A 541 17.16 0.05 44.20
CA GLU A 541 16.66 0.03 45.58
C GLU A 541 16.16 1.42 46.00
N LEU A 542 16.90 2.47 45.63
CA LEU A 542 16.50 3.86 45.82
C LEU A 542 15.22 4.19 45.03
N VAL A 543 15.15 3.82 43.75
CA VAL A 543 13.97 4.08 42.90
C VAL A 543 12.70 3.42 43.46
N LEU A 544 12.78 2.13 43.84
CA LEU A 544 11.66 1.40 44.44
C LEU A 544 11.17 2.03 45.75
N LYS A 545 12.08 2.60 46.56
CA LYS A 545 11.77 3.28 47.83
C LYS A 545 11.18 4.67 47.62
N GLU A 546 11.81 5.50 46.79
CA GLU A 546 11.44 6.91 46.60
C GLU A 546 10.05 7.05 45.99
N TYR A 547 9.72 6.21 45.02
CA TYR A 547 8.42 6.19 44.34
C TYR A 547 7.42 5.18 44.93
N ASN A 548 7.80 4.47 46.01
CA ASN A 548 6.95 3.50 46.71
C ASN A 548 6.33 2.45 45.74
N LEU A 549 7.14 1.88 44.86
CA LEU A 549 6.67 1.01 43.78
C LEU A 549 6.32 -0.41 44.23
N VAL A 550 6.98 -0.93 45.28
CA VAL A 550 6.81 -2.34 45.70
C VAL A 550 5.37 -2.70 46.10
N PRO A 551 4.61 -1.86 46.85
CA PRO A 551 3.19 -2.10 47.07
C PRO A 551 2.37 -2.13 45.77
N TYR A 552 2.64 -1.22 44.83
CA TYR A 552 1.94 -1.18 43.53
C TYR A 552 2.18 -2.46 42.73
N LEU A 553 3.44 -2.86 42.56
CA LEU A 553 3.82 -4.10 41.86
C LEU A 553 3.12 -5.31 42.50
N LYS A 554 3.13 -5.42 43.84
CA LYS A 554 2.49 -6.52 44.55
C LYS A 554 0.97 -6.54 44.37
N ASP A 555 0.30 -5.37 44.43
CA ASP A 555 -1.15 -5.30 44.27
C ASP A 555 -1.61 -5.63 42.86
N ARG A 556 -0.79 -5.31 41.83
CA ARG A 556 -1.05 -5.65 40.42
C ARG A 556 -0.71 -7.10 40.02
N LEU A 557 -0.02 -7.87 40.86
CA LEU A 557 0.17 -9.32 40.64
C LEU A 557 -1.09 -10.15 40.92
N LYS A 558 -2.14 -9.57 41.50
CA LYS A 558 -3.38 -10.30 41.80
C LYS A 558 -4.13 -10.62 40.49
N PRO A 559 -4.58 -11.86 40.26
CA PRO A 559 -5.34 -12.20 39.05
C PRO A 559 -6.56 -11.29 38.87
N GLY A 560 -6.72 -10.73 37.67
CA GLY A 560 -7.81 -9.80 37.33
C GLY A 560 -7.73 -8.42 38.00
N SER A 561 -6.56 -7.98 38.45
CA SER A 561 -6.36 -6.65 39.06
C SER A 561 -6.02 -5.52 38.07
N ALA A 562 -5.74 -5.87 36.81
CA ALA A 562 -5.52 -4.99 35.66
C ALA A 562 -5.73 -5.82 34.37
N GLU A 563 -5.60 -5.20 33.20
CA GLU A 563 -5.45 -5.94 31.95
C GLU A 563 -4.15 -6.76 31.93
N ASP A 564 -4.18 -7.95 31.30
CA ASP A 564 -3.07 -8.91 31.31
C ASP A 564 -1.77 -8.31 30.75
N ASP A 565 -1.85 -7.45 29.72
CA ASP A 565 -0.70 -6.72 29.18
C ASP A 565 0.03 -5.90 30.27
N LEU A 566 -0.69 -5.25 31.19
CA LEU A 566 -0.09 -4.49 32.30
C LEU A 566 0.43 -5.39 33.42
N ILE A 567 -0.26 -6.50 33.73
CA ILE A 567 0.22 -7.49 34.72
C ILE A 567 1.53 -8.12 34.24
N LEU A 568 1.66 -8.39 32.94
CA LEU A 568 2.88 -8.92 32.36
C LEU A 568 4.05 -7.92 32.49
N GLU A 569 3.84 -6.63 32.21
CA GLU A 569 4.88 -5.61 32.44
C GLU A 569 5.28 -5.47 33.91
N VAL A 570 4.36 -5.73 34.87
CA VAL A 570 4.70 -5.82 36.30
C VAL A 570 5.63 -7.01 36.57
N VAL A 571 5.37 -8.19 36.00
CA VAL A 571 6.26 -9.36 36.09
C VAL A 571 7.63 -9.05 35.46
N ILE A 572 7.65 -8.43 34.29
CA ILE A 572 8.90 -8.06 33.60
C ILE A 572 9.69 -7.06 34.45
N MET A 573 9.06 -6.01 34.97
CA MET A 573 9.69 -5.02 35.86
C MET A 573 10.28 -5.69 37.12
N ILE A 574 9.53 -6.59 37.76
CA ILE A 574 10.03 -7.37 38.91
C ILE A 574 11.29 -8.14 38.53
N GLY A 575 11.34 -8.79 37.38
CA GLY A 575 12.53 -9.49 36.89
C GLY A 575 13.73 -8.57 36.65
N THR A 576 13.49 -7.32 36.22
CA THR A 576 14.55 -6.34 35.96
C THR A 576 15.14 -5.80 37.25
N VAL A 577 14.33 -5.43 38.24
CA VAL A 577 14.87 -5.00 39.54
C VAL A 577 15.45 -6.15 40.36
N SER A 578 15.01 -7.40 40.13
CA SER A 578 15.57 -8.59 40.81
C SER A 578 16.99 -8.96 40.39
N MET A 579 17.61 -8.22 39.47
CA MET A 579 19.05 -8.34 39.18
C MET A 579 19.93 -7.69 40.27
N ASP A 580 19.36 -6.81 41.11
CA ASP A 580 20.04 -6.21 42.26
C ASP A 580 19.69 -6.97 43.56
N ASP A 581 20.72 -7.23 44.38
CA ASP A 581 20.59 -7.98 45.64
C ASP A 581 19.77 -7.22 46.69
N ALA A 582 19.90 -5.90 46.76
CA ALA A 582 19.15 -5.09 47.71
C ALA A 582 17.65 -5.06 47.34
N CYS A 583 17.35 -4.94 46.05
CA CYS A 583 16.00 -5.13 45.51
C CYS A 583 15.44 -6.54 45.80
N ALA A 584 16.19 -7.60 45.48
CA ALA A 584 15.76 -8.99 45.74
C ALA A 584 15.39 -9.21 47.23
N VAL A 585 16.24 -8.73 48.15
CA VAL A 585 15.98 -8.75 49.60
C VAL A 585 14.69 -7.98 49.97
N MET A 586 14.40 -6.86 49.30
CA MET A 586 13.18 -6.08 49.51
C MET A 586 11.93 -6.83 49.01
N LEU A 587 11.99 -7.43 47.81
CA LEU A 587 10.86 -8.14 47.20
C LEU A 587 10.53 -9.44 47.95
N ALA A 588 11.54 -10.15 48.47
CA ALA A 588 11.33 -11.30 49.35
C ALA A 588 10.50 -10.91 50.59
N LYS A 589 10.88 -9.81 51.27
CA LYS A 589 10.21 -9.32 52.49
C LYS A 589 8.81 -8.74 52.23
N SER A 590 8.54 -8.24 51.02
CA SER A 590 7.22 -7.69 50.68
C SER A 590 6.18 -8.77 50.42
N GLY A 591 6.60 -10.02 50.17
CA GLY A 591 5.72 -11.12 49.79
C GLY A 591 5.31 -11.08 48.32
N ILE A 592 6.19 -10.62 47.43
CA ILE A 592 5.99 -10.73 45.97
C ILE A 592 6.15 -12.18 45.49
N ILE A 593 7.07 -12.97 46.07
CA ILE A 593 7.29 -14.37 45.64
C ILE A 593 6.01 -15.23 45.76
N PRO A 594 5.26 -15.23 46.88
CA PRO A 594 3.96 -15.90 46.93
C PRO A 594 2.96 -15.38 45.90
N ALA A 595 2.91 -14.06 45.65
CA ALA A 595 2.00 -13.47 44.67
C ALA A 595 2.34 -13.89 43.22
N LEU A 596 3.62 -14.04 42.89
CA LEU A 596 4.07 -14.61 41.61
C LEU A 596 3.64 -16.07 41.46
N ILE A 597 3.67 -16.87 42.53
CA ILE A 597 3.18 -18.26 42.53
C ILE A 597 1.65 -18.32 42.40
N GLU A 598 0.91 -17.43 43.05
CA GLU A 598 -0.55 -17.31 42.87
C GLU A 598 -0.90 -16.91 41.42
N LEU A 599 -0.19 -15.95 40.83
CA LEU A 599 -0.37 -15.55 39.44
C LEU A 599 0.00 -16.67 38.46
N LEU A 600 1.13 -17.34 38.67
CA LEU A 600 1.57 -18.47 37.85
C LEU A 600 0.53 -19.60 37.86
N ASN A 601 -0.06 -19.89 39.01
CA ASN A 601 -1.13 -20.88 39.14
C ASN A 601 -2.46 -20.43 38.51
N ALA A 602 -2.68 -19.13 38.32
CA ALA A 602 -3.85 -18.60 37.62
C ALA A 602 -3.66 -18.59 36.09
N GLN A 603 -2.44 -18.30 35.61
CA GLN A 603 -2.09 -18.14 34.19
C GLN A 603 -1.27 -19.33 33.64
N GLN A 604 -1.49 -20.56 34.14
CA GLN A 604 -0.77 -21.77 33.68
C GLN A 604 -1.00 -22.12 32.19
N GLU A 605 -2.04 -21.56 31.56
CA GLU A 605 -2.36 -21.78 30.14
C GLU A 605 -1.76 -20.71 29.21
N ASP A 606 -1.10 -19.66 29.73
CA ASP A 606 -0.41 -18.64 28.95
C ASP A 606 1.12 -18.81 29.03
N ASP A 607 1.70 -19.31 27.95
CA ASP A 607 3.14 -19.53 27.76
C ASP A 607 4.00 -18.29 28.10
N GLU A 608 3.53 -17.06 27.83
CA GLU A 608 4.33 -15.85 28.08
C GLU A 608 4.35 -15.51 29.57
N PHE A 609 3.20 -15.59 30.26
CA PHE A 609 3.17 -15.45 31.72
C PHE A 609 4.05 -16.50 32.40
N VAL A 610 3.94 -17.76 31.97
CA VAL A 610 4.79 -18.85 32.50
C VAL A 610 6.26 -18.53 32.23
N CYS A 611 6.64 -18.17 31.00
CA CYS A 611 8.02 -17.89 30.64
C CYS A 611 8.64 -16.70 31.40
N GLN A 612 7.91 -15.57 31.52
CA GLN A 612 8.41 -14.40 32.24
C GLN A 612 8.45 -14.64 33.76
N ILE A 613 7.46 -15.31 34.37
CA ILE A 613 7.51 -15.61 35.82
C ILE A 613 8.64 -16.61 36.13
N VAL A 614 8.85 -17.62 35.29
CA VAL A 614 10.00 -18.52 35.40
C VAL A 614 11.32 -17.74 35.27
N TYR A 615 11.40 -16.77 34.36
CA TYR A 615 12.57 -15.88 34.26
C TYR A 615 12.76 -14.98 35.50
N VAL A 616 11.69 -14.53 36.15
CA VAL A 616 11.78 -13.86 37.46
C VAL A 616 12.37 -14.79 38.50
N PHE A 617 11.94 -16.06 38.55
CA PHE A 617 12.54 -17.03 39.47
C PHE A 617 14.01 -17.33 39.13
N TYR A 618 14.37 -17.42 37.85
CA TYR A 618 15.76 -17.54 37.40
C TYR A 618 16.64 -16.42 37.97
N GLN A 619 16.20 -15.16 37.89
CA GLN A 619 16.93 -14.03 38.50
C GLN A 619 16.96 -14.15 40.03
N MET A 620 15.82 -14.44 40.64
CA MET A 620 15.69 -14.52 42.09
C MET A 620 16.46 -15.68 42.74
N VAL A 621 16.75 -16.79 42.06
CA VAL A 621 17.50 -17.90 42.69
C VAL A 621 18.98 -17.60 42.92
N PHE A 622 19.57 -16.57 42.28
CA PHE A 622 20.94 -16.16 42.57
C PHE A 622 21.09 -15.56 43.98
N HIS A 623 20.09 -14.80 44.42
CA HIS A 623 20.11 -14.07 45.68
C HIS A 623 19.64 -14.96 46.84
N GLN A 624 20.39 -14.96 47.95
CA GLN A 624 20.10 -15.87 49.07
C GLN A 624 18.72 -15.64 49.69
N ALA A 625 18.34 -14.37 49.89
CA ALA A 625 17.11 -14.01 50.61
C ALA A 625 15.83 -14.42 49.86
N THR A 626 15.84 -14.40 48.53
CA THR A 626 14.76 -14.86 47.65
C THR A 626 14.83 -16.37 47.43
N ARG A 627 16.03 -16.94 47.22
CA ARG A 627 16.24 -18.39 47.07
C ARG A 627 15.72 -19.17 48.29
N ASP A 628 15.98 -18.70 49.50
CA ASP A 628 15.47 -19.34 50.72
C ASP A 628 13.93 -19.43 50.71
N VAL A 629 13.23 -18.35 50.33
CA VAL A 629 11.76 -18.33 50.23
C VAL A 629 11.27 -19.25 49.11
N ILE A 630 11.87 -19.18 47.91
CA ILE A 630 11.51 -20.01 46.75
C ILE A 630 11.61 -21.51 47.10
N ILE A 631 12.71 -21.94 47.71
CA ILE A 631 12.99 -23.36 47.99
C ILE A 631 12.18 -23.90 49.18
N LYS A 632 11.98 -23.11 50.24
CA LYS A 632 11.45 -23.58 51.53
C LYS A 632 9.98 -23.23 51.76
N ASP A 633 9.54 -22.07 51.28
CA ASP A 633 8.24 -21.50 51.60
C ASP A 633 7.24 -21.59 50.42
N THR A 634 7.65 -22.12 49.26
CA THR A 634 6.78 -22.28 48.07
C THR A 634 6.85 -23.66 47.44
N GLN A 635 5.99 -23.91 46.44
CA GLN A 635 6.03 -25.11 45.59
C GLN A 635 6.75 -24.89 44.26
N ALA A 636 7.46 -23.77 44.08
CA ALA A 636 8.13 -23.42 42.83
C ALA A 636 9.06 -24.52 42.29
N PRO A 637 9.90 -25.19 43.09
CA PRO A 637 10.79 -26.23 42.57
C PRO A 637 10.06 -27.45 42.00
N ALA A 638 8.89 -27.80 42.54
CA ALA A 638 8.06 -28.88 42.00
C ALA A 638 7.44 -28.46 40.65
N TYR A 639 6.86 -27.27 40.59
CA TYR A 639 6.24 -26.75 39.38
C TYR A 639 7.27 -26.55 38.24
N LEU A 640 8.48 -26.09 38.56
CA LEU A 640 9.59 -26.00 37.60
C LEU A 640 10.00 -27.38 37.04
N ILE A 641 9.94 -28.45 37.84
CA ILE A 641 10.20 -29.83 37.37
C ILE A 641 9.12 -30.27 36.37
N ASP A 642 7.84 -29.96 36.63
CA ASP A 642 6.76 -30.24 35.69
C ASP A 642 7.01 -29.51 34.35
N LEU A 643 7.37 -28.22 34.41
CA LEU A 643 7.69 -27.39 33.24
C LEU A 643 8.95 -27.78 32.46
N MET A 644 9.84 -28.64 32.98
CA MET A 644 10.93 -29.22 32.18
C MET A 644 10.41 -29.98 30.96
N HIS A 645 9.17 -30.46 31.02
CA HIS A 645 8.49 -31.23 29.99
C HIS A 645 7.59 -30.37 29.08
N ASP A 646 7.60 -29.05 29.27
CA ASP A 646 6.73 -28.14 28.54
C ASP A 646 6.97 -28.17 27.02
N LYS A 647 5.98 -27.81 26.20
CA LYS A 647 6.10 -27.78 24.74
C LYS A 647 7.00 -26.65 24.25
N ASN A 648 7.00 -25.52 24.94
CA ASN A 648 7.76 -24.32 24.61
C ASN A 648 9.25 -24.50 24.95
N ALA A 649 10.12 -24.28 23.95
CA ALA A 649 11.55 -24.52 24.09
C ALA A 649 12.24 -23.53 25.03
N GLU A 650 11.77 -22.28 25.10
CA GLU A 650 12.36 -21.27 25.98
C GLU A 650 11.91 -21.47 27.43
N ILE A 651 10.65 -21.87 27.67
CA ILE A 651 10.19 -22.26 29.02
C ILE A 651 11.05 -23.40 29.57
N ARG A 652 11.21 -24.50 28.81
CA ARG A 652 12.07 -25.63 29.22
C ARG A 652 13.49 -25.16 29.55
N LYS A 653 14.10 -24.32 28.71
CA LYS A 653 15.46 -23.82 28.86
C LYS A 653 15.65 -22.93 30.09
N VAL A 654 14.74 -22.01 30.37
CA VAL A 654 14.82 -21.17 31.57
C VAL A 654 14.51 -21.99 32.83
N CYS A 655 13.56 -22.93 32.78
CA CYS A 655 13.30 -23.87 33.88
C CYS A 655 14.53 -24.72 34.21
N ASP A 656 15.15 -25.34 33.20
CA ASP A 656 16.30 -26.24 33.38
C ASP A 656 17.49 -25.53 34.05
N ASN A 657 17.82 -24.32 33.56
CA ASN A 657 18.83 -23.45 34.16
C ASN A 657 18.49 -23.04 35.61
N THR A 658 17.21 -22.77 35.91
CA THR A 658 16.76 -22.39 37.27
C THR A 658 16.86 -23.57 38.22
N LEU A 659 16.51 -24.77 37.75
CA LEU A 659 16.59 -26.00 38.53
C LEU A 659 18.04 -26.44 38.80
N ASP A 660 18.96 -26.26 37.87
CA ASP A 660 20.38 -26.53 38.13
C ASP A 660 20.93 -25.64 39.24
N ILE A 661 20.58 -24.35 39.25
CA ILE A 661 20.94 -23.44 40.36
C ILE A 661 20.31 -23.92 41.67
N ILE A 662 19.02 -24.30 41.68
CA ILE A 662 18.37 -24.84 42.89
C ILE A 662 19.07 -26.12 43.38
N ALA A 663 19.48 -27.00 42.48
CA ALA A 663 20.16 -28.26 42.79
C ALA A 663 21.56 -28.07 43.39
N GLU A 664 22.26 -26.98 43.06
CA GLU A 664 23.54 -26.62 43.69
C GLU A 664 23.38 -26.15 45.16
N TYR A 665 22.24 -25.55 45.50
CA TYR A 665 22.02 -24.91 46.82
C TYR A 665 21.16 -25.72 47.80
N ASP A 666 20.43 -26.76 47.36
CA ASP A 666 19.65 -27.65 48.24
C ASP A 666 19.82 -29.14 47.87
N GLU A 667 20.33 -29.94 48.82
CA GLU A 667 20.66 -31.36 48.61
C GLU A 667 19.42 -32.27 48.48
N GLU A 668 18.26 -31.87 49.00
CA GLU A 668 17.03 -32.66 48.87
C GLU A 668 16.39 -32.43 47.50
N TRP A 669 16.27 -31.17 47.08
CA TRP A 669 15.81 -30.82 45.74
C TRP A 669 16.80 -31.25 44.67
N GLY A 670 18.12 -31.11 44.87
CA GLY A 670 19.13 -31.58 43.93
C GLY A 670 19.01 -33.06 43.60
N ARG A 671 18.74 -33.92 44.60
CA ARG A 671 18.47 -35.35 44.37
C ARG A 671 17.15 -35.61 43.63
N LYS A 672 16.09 -34.84 43.90
CA LYS A 672 14.81 -34.93 43.19
C LYS A 672 14.96 -34.51 41.72
N ILE A 673 15.55 -33.35 41.48
CA ILE A 673 15.82 -32.79 40.15
C ILE A 673 16.71 -33.74 39.34
N GLN A 674 17.79 -34.27 39.92
CA GLN A 674 18.65 -35.24 39.25
C GLN A 674 17.91 -36.55 38.90
N SER A 675 17.02 -37.02 39.79
CA SER A 675 16.18 -38.20 39.54
C SER A 675 15.22 -37.98 38.37
N GLU A 676 14.56 -36.82 38.29
CA GLU A 676 13.64 -36.52 37.19
C GLU A 676 14.38 -36.22 35.87
N LYS A 677 15.50 -35.48 35.89
CA LYS A 677 16.41 -35.35 34.74
C LYS A 677 16.87 -36.71 34.20
N PHE A 678 17.22 -37.64 35.09
CA PHE A 678 17.59 -39.01 34.72
C PHE A 678 16.41 -39.79 34.13
N ARG A 679 15.23 -39.73 34.75
CA ARG A 679 14.00 -40.38 34.25
C ARG A 679 13.65 -39.90 32.86
N PHE A 680 13.64 -38.58 32.65
CA PHE A 680 13.36 -37.98 31.35
C PHE A 680 14.36 -38.43 30.27
N HIS A 681 15.66 -38.32 30.53
CA HIS A 681 16.70 -38.74 29.58
C HIS A 681 16.59 -40.22 29.18
N ASN A 682 16.13 -41.07 30.10
CA ASN A 682 16.01 -42.52 29.91
C ASN A 682 14.55 -42.99 29.71
N ASN A 683 13.58 -42.10 29.42
CA ASN A 683 12.16 -42.46 29.52
C ASN A 683 11.77 -43.65 28.62
N GLN A 684 12.23 -43.65 27.36
CA GLN A 684 11.99 -44.77 26.43
C GLN A 684 12.60 -46.10 26.92
N TRP A 685 13.72 -46.04 27.64
CA TRP A 685 14.34 -47.23 28.24
C TRP A 685 13.56 -47.69 29.48
N LEU A 686 13.06 -46.76 30.30
CA LEU A 686 12.21 -47.07 31.45
C LEU A 686 10.89 -47.72 31.01
N GLU A 687 10.18 -47.15 30.03
CA GLU A 687 8.96 -47.74 29.43
C GLU A 687 9.20 -49.15 28.87
N MET A 688 10.36 -49.40 28.24
CA MET A 688 10.76 -50.73 27.76
C MET A 688 11.07 -51.71 28.92
N VAL A 689 11.59 -51.24 30.05
CA VAL A 689 11.88 -52.09 31.22
C VAL A 689 10.59 -52.40 31.99
N GLU A 690 9.71 -51.42 32.18
CA GLU A 690 8.43 -51.58 32.86
C GLU A 690 7.47 -52.48 32.07
N SER A 691 7.40 -52.34 30.73
CA SER A 691 6.59 -53.24 29.90
C SER A 691 7.06 -54.70 29.97
N ARG A 692 8.37 -54.96 30.03
CA ARG A 692 8.91 -56.32 30.23
C ARG A 692 8.60 -56.89 31.61
N GLN A 693 8.63 -56.07 32.67
CA GLN A 693 8.23 -56.50 34.01
C GLN A 693 6.73 -56.74 34.12
N ALA A 694 5.91 -56.02 33.35
CA ALA A 694 4.47 -56.26 33.26
C ALA A 694 4.16 -57.61 32.57
N ASP A 695 4.82 -57.92 31.44
CA ASP A 695 4.66 -59.20 30.73
C ASP A 695 5.10 -60.41 31.58
N GLU A 696 6.11 -60.26 32.45
CA GLU A 696 6.51 -61.31 33.40
C GLU A 696 5.55 -61.47 34.60
N SER A 697 4.52 -60.62 34.72
CA SER A 697 3.63 -60.57 35.88
C SER A 697 2.21 -61.13 35.67
N GLU A 698 1.84 -61.55 34.46
CA GLU A 698 0.61 -62.35 34.26
C GLU A 698 0.82 -63.81 34.76
N PRO A 699 0.03 -64.31 35.73
CA PRO A 699 0.19 -65.67 36.24
C PRO A 699 -0.43 -66.69 35.28
N TYR A 700 0.25 -66.96 34.17
CA TYR A 700 -0.07 -68.09 33.29
C TYR A 700 0.18 -69.40 34.02
N LEU A 701 -0.92 -70.02 34.44
CA LEU A 701 -0.98 -71.41 34.88
C LEU A 701 -0.34 -72.32 33.82
N TYR A 702 0.49 -73.25 34.30
CA TYR A 702 0.96 -74.51 33.68
C TYR A 702 0.29 -74.88 32.32
N ASP A 703 1.02 -75.36 31.32
CA ASP A 703 1.98 -76.46 31.45
C ASP A 703 2.90 -76.65 30.21
N ASN A 704 3.91 -77.52 30.38
CA ASN A 704 4.62 -78.31 29.37
C ASN A 704 5.79 -77.68 28.55
N ASP A 705 7.00 -77.89 29.09
CA ASP A 705 8.24 -78.31 28.41
C ASP A 705 8.51 -77.89 26.94
N ASN A 706 9.51 -77.03 26.70
CA ASN A 706 10.88 -77.51 26.40
C ASN A 706 11.98 -76.42 26.42
N ASP A 707 13.22 -76.88 26.60
CA ASP A 707 14.52 -76.26 26.26
C ASP A 707 15.04 -74.99 26.97
N ARG A 708 16.05 -75.24 27.82
CA ARG A 708 17.07 -74.31 28.34
C ARG A 708 17.87 -73.61 27.23
N THR A 709 18.48 -72.46 27.56
CA THR A 709 19.96 -72.29 27.53
C THR A 709 20.38 -71.11 28.41
N ASP A 710 21.04 -71.39 29.54
CA ASP A 710 21.74 -70.38 30.36
C ASP A 710 23.08 -69.98 29.73
N LEU A 711 23.45 -68.69 29.74
CA LEU A 711 24.83 -68.25 29.55
C LEU A 711 25.17 -66.98 30.36
N PHE A 712 25.60 -67.20 31.61
CA PHE A 712 26.41 -66.25 32.39
C PHE A 712 27.89 -66.60 32.20
N TYR A 713 28.78 -65.61 32.04
CA TYR A 713 30.16 -65.71 32.53
C TYR A 713 30.78 -64.33 32.83
N SER A 714 31.60 -64.29 33.87
CA SER A 714 32.07 -63.06 34.52
C SER A 714 33.43 -62.56 34.04
N ALA A 715 33.73 -61.33 34.47
CA ALA A 715 34.92 -60.52 34.22
C ALA A 715 36.30 -61.19 34.40
N ASP A 716 37.28 -60.72 33.61
CA ASP A 716 38.64 -60.40 34.07
C ASP A 716 39.38 -59.51 33.05
N GLY A 717 40.31 -58.63 33.50
CA GLY A 717 41.40 -58.11 32.64
C GLY A 717 41.33 -56.67 32.07
N ILE A 718 41.57 -55.67 32.93
CA ILE A 718 42.42 -54.46 32.73
C ILE A 718 42.68 -53.92 31.29
N THR A 719 42.31 -52.65 31.08
CA THR A 719 42.66 -51.72 29.97
C THR A 719 44.17 -51.62 29.67
N PRO A 720 44.62 -51.28 28.42
CA PRO A 720 44.10 -50.15 27.62
C PRO A 720 44.01 -50.35 26.09
N GLY A 721 43.14 -49.56 25.45
CA GLY A 721 43.01 -49.50 24.00
C GLY A 721 42.18 -48.29 23.54
N ASP A 722 42.80 -47.45 22.72
CA ASP A 722 42.20 -46.31 22.02
C ASP A 722 41.26 -46.77 20.89
N GLY A 723 40.33 -45.91 20.44
CA GLY A 723 39.49 -46.14 19.26
C GLY A 723 37.98 -46.14 19.50
N SER A 724 37.36 -44.95 19.41
CA SER A 724 35.91 -44.78 19.33
C SER A 724 35.34 -45.25 17.99
N VAL A 725 34.39 -46.19 18.00
CA VAL A 725 33.51 -46.48 16.85
C VAL A 725 32.10 -46.83 17.34
N SER A 726 31.16 -45.90 17.19
CA SER A 726 29.73 -46.22 17.21
C SER A 726 29.30 -46.70 15.82
N PRO A 727 28.41 -47.71 15.70
CA PRO A 727 27.69 -48.00 14.47
C PRO A 727 26.28 -47.38 14.51
N ASP A 728 26.02 -46.41 13.64
CA ASP A 728 24.66 -45.95 13.32
C ASP A 728 23.85 -47.05 12.60
N PHE A 729 22.51 -47.02 12.73
CA PHE A 729 21.63 -47.24 11.57
C PHE A 729 20.23 -46.62 11.77
N PHE A 730 19.76 -45.90 10.74
CA PHE A 730 18.43 -45.24 10.61
C PHE A 730 17.29 -46.28 10.43
N SER A 731 15.99 -46.00 10.62
CA SER A 731 15.08 -45.14 9.82
C SER A 731 13.64 -45.25 10.42
N ASP A 732 12.64 -44.37 10.21
CA ASP A 732 12.53 -43.01 9.65
C ASP A 732 11.12 -42.45 9.98
N LEU A 733 10.94 -41.15 10.27
CA LEU A 733 9.63 -40.45 10.20
C LEU A 733 9.79 -38.95 9.89
N GLN A 734 9.45 -38.57 8.64
CA GLN A 734 9.35 -37.18 8.19
C GLN A 734 8.16 -36.43 8.82
N PRO A 735 8.29 -35.10 8.97
CA PRO A 735 7.32 -34.18 8.36
C PRO A 735 7.83 -33.61 7.02
N GLN A 736 6.90 -33.29 6.12
CA GLN A 736 7.18 -32.89 4.73
C GLN A 736 7.41 -31.38 4.55
N ASN A 737 8.40 -31.04 3.69
CA ASN A 737 8.57 -29.80 2.90
C ASN A 737 8.78 -28.48 3.69
N GLY A 738 9.67 -27.56 3.33
CA GLY A 738 10.32 -27.25 2.04
C GLY A 738 9.84 -25.85 1.60
N ASP A 739 10.67 -24.86 1.22
CA ASP A 739 12.10 -24.86 0.85
C ASP A 739 12.89 -23.73 1.54
N SER A 740 14.19 -23.95 1.73
CA SER A 740 15.17 -22.91 2.06
C SER A 740 16.06 -22.63 0.86
N HIS A 741 16.05 -21.39 0.34
CA HIS A 741 17.10 -20.94 -0.60
C HIS A 741 18.19 -20.18 0.15
N HIS A 742 19.43 -20.63 0.00
CA HIS A 742 20.61 -20.01 0.61
C HIS A 742 20.84 -18.58 0.13
N ALA A 743 21.03 -17.67 1.08
CA ALA A 743 22.01 -16.60 0.96
C ALA A 743 22.96 -16.76 2.16
N GLY A 744 24.26 -16.90 1.90
CA GLY A 744 25.25 -17.08 2.97
C GLY A 744 25.58 -15.75 3.61
N ASP A 745 25.64 -15.72 4.95
CA ASP A 745 26.21 -14.61 5.70
C ASP A 745 27.51 -15.07 6.36
N ALA A 746 28.50 -14.18 6.39
CA ALA A 746 29.88 -14.53 6.73
C ALA A 746 30.24 -14.03 8.13
N CYS A 747 30.71 -14.96 8.97
CA CYS A 747 31.55 -14.75 10.15
C CYS A 747 31.32 -13.48 10.98
N ASP A 748 30.77 -13.66 12.18
CA ASP A 748 31.46 -13.15 13.38
C ASP A 748 31.58 -14.28 14.40
N VAL A 749 32.79 -14.48 14.92
CA VAL A 749 33.17 -15.54 15.85
C VAL A 749 33.91 -14.88 17.02
N PHE A 750 33.66 -15.37 18.24
CA PHE A 750 34.14 -14.89 19.54
C PHE A 750 33.36 -13.73 20.20
N ASP A 751 32.32 -14.12 20.96
CA ASP A 751 32.35 -13.86 22.41
C ASP A 751 31.76 -15.09 23.14
N GLN A 752 32.52 -15.71 24.03
CA GLN A 752 32.17 -16.98 24.70
C GLN A 752 32.39 -16.91 26.21
N THR A 753 32.25 -15.72 26.80
CA THR A 753 32.56 -15.47 28.23
C THR A 753 31.42 -14.86 29.06
N SER A 754 30.17 -14.89 28.58
CA SER A 754 28.99 -14.45 29.34
C SER A 754 27.73 -15.28 29.03
N SER A 755 27.71 -16.54 29.44
CA SER A 755 26.55 -17.44 29.26
C SER A 755 25.49 -17.29 30.38
N SER A 756 24.99 -16.08 30.58
CA SER A 756 23.69 -15.86 31.22
C SER A 756 22.62 -15.88 30.13
N PRO A 757 21.49 -16.58 30.30
CA PRO A 757 20.38 -16.49 29.36
C PRO A 757 19.82 -15.07 29.38
N ALA A 758 19.82 -14.43 28.20
CA ALA A 758 19.10 -13.18 28.00
C ALA A 758 17.61 -13.38 28.31
N ARG A 759 16.92 -12.31 28.72
CA ARG A 759 15.47 -12.33 28.95
C ARG A 759 14.74 -12.87 27.71
N PRO A 760 13.75 -13.77 27.85
CA PRO A 760 12.87 -14.17 26.76
C PRO A 760 12.19 -12.96 26.13
N ALA A 761 12.22 -12.87 24.80
CA ALA A 761 11.60 -11.77 24.07
C ALA A 761 10.07 -11.87 24.16
N THR A 762 9.43 -10.80 24.60
CA THR A 762 7.98 -10.74 24.86
C THR A 762 7.19 -10.55 23.58
N ALA A 763 6.13 -11.33 23.36
CA ALA A 763 5.19 -11.13 22.25
C ALA A 763 4.31 -9.87 22.40
N TYR A 764 4.18 -9.33 23.61
CA TYR A 764 3.27 -8.24 23.94
C TYR A 764 3.86 -6.83 23.73
N GLY A 765 5.18 -6.65 23.89
CA GLY A 765 5.85 -5.36 23.66
C GLY A 765 5.90 -4.93 22.19
N PHE A 766 5.80 -5.88 21.25
CA PHE A 766 5.70 -5.62 19.82
C PHE A 766 4.66 -6.56 19.20
N ARG A 767 3.44 -6.04 18.96
CA ARG A 767 2.36 -6.73 18.24
C ARG A 767 2.39 -6.38 16.73
N PRO A 768 3.09 -7.13 15.86
CA PRO A 768 3.02 -6.93 14.41
C PRO A 768 1.62 -7.24 13.84
N ASP A 769 0.79 -7.97 14.60
CA ASP A 769 -0.56 -8.40 14.23
C ASP A 769 -1.66 -7.41 14.63
N GLU A 770 -1.32 -6.21 15.15
CA GLU A 770 -2.29 -5.11 15.22
C GLU A 770 -2.85 -4.86 13.82
N GLN A 771 -4.18 -4.91 13.67
CA GLN A 771 -4.82 -4.66 12.38
C GLN A 771 -4.35 -3.29 11.85
N PRO A 772 -4.04 -3.17 10.54
CA PRO A 772 -3.65 -1.88 10.00
C PRO A 772 -4.72 -0.85 10.34
N PHE A 773 -4.32 0.25 11.02
CA PHE A 773 -5.18 1.39 11.38
C PHE A 773 -6.06 1.89 10.22
N TYR A 774 -5.68 1.56 8.97
CA TYR A 774 -6.47 1.78 7.76
C TYR A 774 -7.20 0.52 7.24
N GLN A 775 -8.26 0.11 7.93
CA GLN A 775 -9.39 -0.52 7.23
C GLN A 775 -10.16 0.57 6.46
N TYR A 776 -10.00 0.61 5.13
CA TYR A 776 -10.67 1.64 4.31
C TYR A 776 -12.12 1.30 3.93
N SER A 777 -12.98 2.32 4.02
CA SER A 777 -14.33 2.40 3.42
C SER A 777 -14.33 3.10 2.06
#